data_AF-A0A0B8QCN3-F1
#
_entry.id   AF-A0A0B8QCN3-F1
#
_cell.length_a   1.000
_cell.length_b   1.000
_cell.length_c   1.000
_cell.angle_alpha   90.00
_cell.angle_beta   90.00
_cell.angle_gamma   90.00
#
_symmetry.space_group_name_H-M   'P 1'
#
loop_
_entity.id
_entity.type
_entity.pdbx_description
1 polymer ?
#
loop_
_entity_poly.entity_id
_entity_poly.type
_entity_poly.pdbx_seq_one_letter_code
_entity_poly.pdbx_strand_id
1 'polypeptide(L)'
;MSAEQRSDLANKCSKITDWAQQQGVEANFFLMDDQRFKQARSEEMTGDNCGSSQHMLLLDEFYRSAMRMAGQRLLWSVVPPEMEECYDQYVLELCNSGAIDCNQWLDFGQLNKIPAEEYFGSSLWQLFKSIDSPYKSVLKAILLEAYSWEYPQTQLLSIDTKRRFFAHEPDLYGMDAYYVMLEKVTRYLTRIDDEKRLDLVRRCFYLKTHEKLSQEPKMGSVSWRREVMQFMVADWGWDHDKLEELDTRRHWKVERVKIVHHNLLDALMTSYRNLIQFARRNDITSVISPQDISILARKLYAAFEVLPGKVTLLNQQISQDLHESDLSFIQVEQGGVNQAGWYMYKQPLIAQRILGQAPIEHHSSLSKLVAWSFFNGLITESTRLHSVVRSADTDIDKLYQMVGDLRNTFSLRKRRPTMEALASPCEVSQLAMFINLEDDPTERLTDKQAKKDARNVNLFSCGRDNSCLIGSIDLVYRNSWHEVRTLHFRGETSVLDALKTILGKMHQDAMAPESVDVFCYSKNFRGLMRNTIYQLLAECIEMRLKPVEQEKRRRFKAIGVGEKMYGLFFERRGVSVQALENSVEFYQSISTNKLTGSPLDKLDREADFSMPSVIDSFASEGLIQFFFEDTTDGFNIYVLDENNKVEAYHRYNNDKNHVIAEVNNFYTNDMGRESDDKANFNLPQYYQIIHQKGQDSFVVPYRSDSELHSTPSAVIGA
;
A
#
# COMPACT_ATOMS: atom_id res chain seq x y z
N MET A 1 -19.98 -6.23 -34.11
CA MET A 1 -20.42 -7.42 -33.34
C MET A 1 -21.55 -7.02 -32.40
N SER A 2 -22.53 -7.90 -32.15
CA SER A 2 -23.56 -7.65 -31.13
C SER A 2 -22.98 -7.77 -29.71
N ALA A 3 -23.69 -7.23 -28.70
CA ALA A 3 -23.29 -7.35 -27.30
C ALA A 3 -23.20 -8.82 -26.83
N GLU A 4 -24.11 -9.67 -27.29
CA GLU A 4 -24.12 -11.11 -27.04
C GLU A 4 -22.87 -11.80 -27.60
N GLN A 5 -22.51 -11.51 -28.86
CA GLN A 5 -21.30 -12.06 -29.47
C GLN A 5 -20.01 -11.62 -28.75
N ARG A 6 -19.97 -10.39 -28.22
CA ARG A 6 -18.84 -9.91 -27.41
C ARG A 6 -18.75 -10.67 -26.09
N SER A 7 -19.89 -10.91 -25.43
CA SER A 7 -19.97 -11.70 -24.21
C SER A 7 -19.50 -13.15 -24.44
N ASP A 8 -19.94 -13.78 -25.53
CA ASP A 8 -19.51 -15.14 -25.89
C ASP A 8 -18.01 -15.22 -26.16
N LEU A 9 -17.44 -14.22 -26.84
CA LEU A 9 -16.01 -14.13 -27.07
C LEU A 9 -15.23 -13.96 -25.76
N ALA A 10 -15.71 -13.10 -24.85
CA ALA A 10 -15.10 -12.93 -23.53
C ALA A 10 -15.14 -14.23 -22.71
N ASN A 11 -16.28 -14.93 -22.72
CA ASN A 11 -16.45 -16.24 -22.09
C ASN A 11 -15.49 -17.28 -22.68
N LYS A 12 -15.29 -17.28 -24.01
CA LYS A 12 -14.31 -18.15 -24.66
C LYS A 12 -12.89 -17.84 -24.21
N CYS A 13 -12.50 -16.56 -24.16
CA CYS A 13 -11.19 -16.13 -23.67
C CYS A 13 -10.95 -16.61 -22.22
N SER A 14 -11.93 -16.42 -21.33
CA SER A 14 -11.87 -16.90 -19.94
C SER A 14 -11.63 -18.42 -19.85
N LYS A 15 -12.39 -19.21 -20.63
CA LYS A 15 -12.19 -20.68 -20.69
C LYS A 15 -10.81 -21.09 -21.21
N ILE A 16 -10.22 -20.33 -22.14
CA ILE A 16 -8.87 -20.58 -22.63
C ILE A 16 -7.83 -20.23 -21.56
N THR A 17 -8.03 -19.15 -20.80
CA THR A 17 -7.21 -18.81 -19.63
C THR A 17 -7.20 -19.95 -18.61
N ASP A 18 -8.38 -20.45 -18.23
CA ASP A 18 -8.52 -21.57 -17.29
C ASP A 18 -7.82 -22.83 -17.81
N TRP A 19 -7.99 -23.14 -19.10
CA TRP A 19 -7.33 -24.28 -19.74
C TRP A 19 -5.80 -24.14 -19.76
N ALA A 20 -5.27 -22.96 -20.11
CA ALA A 20 -3.83 -22.70 -20.10
C ALA A 20 -3.25 -22.84 -18.69
N GLN A 21 -3.97 -22.36 -17.67
CA GLN A 21 -3.57 -22.48 -16.27
C GLN A 21 -3.46 -23.96 -15.84
N GLN A 22 -4.36 -24.83 -16.30
CA GLN A 22 -4.28 -26.28 -16.07
C GLN A 22 -3.02 -26.91 -16.69
N GLN A 23 -2.44 -26.27 -17.71
CA GLN A 23 -1.17 -26.68 -18.33
C GLN A 23 0.06 -26.02 -17.68
N GLY A 24 -0.13 -25.23 -16.60
CA GLY A 24 0.95 -24.48 -15.96
C GLY A 24 1.40 -23.25 -16.75
N VAL A 25 0.60 -22.79 -17.72
CA VAL A 25 0.88 -21.59 -18.51
C VAL A 25 -0.05 -20.47 -18.04
N GLU A 26 0.53 -19.38 -17.59
CA GLU A 26 -0.23 -18.15 -17.31
C GLU A 26 -0.51 -17.42 -18.63
N ALA A 27 -1.77 -17.42 -19.07
CA ALA A 27 -2.21 -16.72 -20.28
C ALA A 27 -3.30 -15.70 -19.91
N ASN A 28 -3.17 -14.48 -20.42
CA ASN A 28 -4.13 -13.41 -20.20
C ASN A 28 -4.63 -12.89 -21.56
N PHE A 29 -5.95 -12.84 -21.76
CA PHE A 29 -6.56 -12.40 -23.01
C PHE A 29 -7.34 -11.11 -22.79
N PHE A 30 -7.09 -10.13 -23.65
CA PHE A 30 -7.76 -8.83 -23.64
C PHE A 30 -8.46 -8.63 -24.98
N LEU A 31 -9.75 -8.27 -24.96
CA LEU A 31 -10.48 -7.92 -26.16
C LEU A 31 -10.26 -6.45 -26.48
N MET A 32 -9.77 -6.15 -27.68
CA MET A 32 -9.57 -4.79 -28.18
C MET A 32 -10.62 -4.49 -29.26
N ASP A 33 -11.29 -3.34 -29.11
CA ASP A 33 -12.28 -2.83 -30.06
C ASP A 33 -11.62 -1.77 -30.95
N ASP A 34 -11.64 -1.96 -32.27
CA ASP A 34 -11.01 -1.08 -33.26
C ASP A 34 -11.68 0.31 -33.31
N GLN A 35 -13.01 0.35 -33.19
CA GLN A 35 -13.78 1.59 -33.21
C GLN A 35 -13.49 2.44 -31.98
N ARG A 36 -13.12 1.81 -30.85
CA ARG A 36 -12.75 2.51 -29.63
C ARG A 36 -11.51 3.38 -29.83
N PHE A 37 -10.48 2.85 -30.48
CA PHE A 37 -9.23 3.59 -30.74
C PHE A 37 -9.40 4.70 -31.77
N LYS A 38 -10.26 4.48 -32.76
CA LYS A 38 -10.62 5.50 -33.75
C LYS A 38 -11.44 6.65 -33.18
N GLN A 39 -12.30 6.38 -32.20
CA GLN A 39 -13.23 7.37 -31.63
C GLN A 39 -12.74 8.00 -30.32
N ALA A 40 -11.53 7.66 -29.86
CA ALA A 40 -10.91 8.16 -28.63
C ALA A 40 -11.83 8.09 -27.38
N ARG A 41 -12.62 7.01 -27.25
CA ARG A 41 -13.56 6.84 -26.13
C ARG A 41 -12.90 6.18 -24.92
N SER A 42 -13.04 6.81 -23.76
CA SER A 42 -12.54 6.36 -22.45
C SER A 42 -13.44 5.29 -21.80
N GLU A 43 -12.86 4.41 -20.96
CA GLU A 43 -13.57 3.45 -20.09
C GLU A 43 -13.23 3.67 -18.62
N GLU A 44 -14.09 3.16 -17.72
CA GLU A 44 -13.84 3.06 -16.28
C GLU A 44 -12.71 2.06 -15.96
N MET A 45 -12.06 2.25 -14.80
CA MET A 45 -11.05 1.32 -14.29
C MET A 45 -11.64 -0.05 -13.92
N THR A 46 -10.97 -1.11 -14.36
CA THR A 46 -11.17 -2.48 -13.85
C THR A 46 -9.91 -2.97 -13.14
N GLY A 47 -9.97 -4.05 -12.37
CA GLY A 47 -8.80 -4.60 -11.66
C GLY A 47 -7.57 -4.88 -12.54
N ASP A 48 -7.76 -5.00 -13.86
CA ASP A 48 -6.71 -5.30 -14.84
C ASP A 48 -6.39 -4.17 -15.82
N ASN A 49 -7.10 -3.03 -15.81
CA ASN A 49 -6.81 -1.88 -16.67
C ASN A 49 -6.98 -0.53 -15.95
N CYS A 50 -6.19 0.47 -16.35
CA CYS A 50 -6.24 1.81 -15.75
C CYS A 50 -7.31 2.74 -16.38
N GLY A 51 -8.41 2.17 -16.91
CA GLY A 51 -9.49 2.93 -17.53
C GLY A 51 -9.01 3.85 -18.67
N SER A 52 -9.40 5.13 -18.61
CA SER A 52 -9.01 6.24 -19.52
C SER A 52 -7.51 6.42 -19.73
N SER A 53 -6.70 6.03 -18.74
CA SER A 53 -5.39 6.63 -18.52
C SER A 53 -4.25 6.02 -19.35
N GLN A 54 -4.53 5.05 -20.23
CA GLN A 54 -3.53 4.28 -20.98
C GLN A 54 -3.90 4.03 -22.45
N HIS A 55 -4.81 4.81 -23.02
CA HIS A 55 -5.37 4.50 -24.33
C HIS A 55 -4.32 4.46 -25.45
N MET A 56 -3.62 5.57 -25.72
CA MET A 56 -2.59 5.63 -26.77
C MET A 56 -1.31 4.90 -26.38
N LEU A 57 -0.94 4.89 -25.09
CA LEU A 57 0.21 4.13 -24.61
C LEU A 57 0.04 2.61 -24.79
N LEU A 58 -1.17 2.09 -24.60
CA LEU A 58 -1.49 0.70 -24.88
C LEU A 58 -1.40 0.41 -26.39
N LEU A 59 -1.85 1.34 -27.24
CA LEU A 59 -1.75 1.18 -28.69
C LEU A 59 -0.29 1.19 -29.16
N ASP A 60 0.57 2.02 -28.57
CA ASP A 60 2.03 1.99 -28.81
C ASP A 60 2.64 0.63 -28.46
N GLU A 61 2.30 0.09 -27.28
CA GLU A 61 2.75 -1.24 -26.86
C GLU A 61 2.23 -2.32 -27.80
N PHE A 62 0.97 -2.24 -28.22
CA PHE A 62 0.33 -3.18 -29.13
C PHE A 62 0.99 -3.17 -30.51
N TYR A 63 1.09 -2.01 -31.17
CA TYR A 63 1.66 -1.89 -32.52
C TYR A 63 3.11 -2.34 -32.61
N ARG A 64 3.91 -2.11 -31.56
CA ARG A 64 5.29 -2.56 -31.50
C ARG A 64 5.44 -4.07 -31.28
N SER A 65 4.51 -4.71 -30.58
CA SER A 65 4.65 -6.11 -30.14
C SER A 65 3.69 -7.09 -30.84
N ALA A 66 2.76 -6.60 -31.65
CA ALA A 66 1.74 -7.42 -32.29
C ALA A 66 2.34 -8.46 -33.24
N MET A 67 1.98 -9.72 -33.01
CA MET A 67 2.27 -10.83 -33.91
C MET A 67 0.97 -11.48 -34.38
N ARG A 68 0.78 -11.54 -35.70
CA ARG A 68 -0.43 -12.14 -36.29
C ARG A 68 -0.38 -13.66 -36.17
N MET A 69 -1.18 -14.21 -35.26
CA MET A 69 -1.38 -15.66 -35.14
C MET A 69 -2.41 -16.18 -36.16
N ALA A 70 -3.51 -15.45 -36.35
CA ALA A 70 -4.60 -15.77 -37.28
C ALA A 70 -5.44 -14.50 -37.58
N GLY A 71 -6.38 -14.58 -38.51
CA GLY A 71 -7.32 -13.48 -38.81
C GLY A 71 -6.76 -12.42 -39.76
N GLN A 72 -7.29 -11.20 -39.70
CA GLN A 72 -6.91 -10.09 -40.58
C GLN A 72 -5.52 -9.52 -40.24
N ARG A 73 -4.93 -8.76 -41.16
CA ARG A 73 -3.66 -8.04 -40.94
C ARG A 73 -3.94 -6.64 -40.39
N LEU A 74 -2.98 -6.05 -39.69
CA LEU A 74 -3.07 -4.67 -39.21
C LEU A 74 -2.82 -3.69 -40.35
N LEU A 75 -3.76 -2.78 -40.60
CA LEU A 75 -3.64 -1.78 -41.66
C LEU A 75 -2.48 -0.82 -41.40
N TRP A 76 -2.29 -0.43 -40.13
CA TRP A 76 -1.27 0.51 -39.71
C TRP A 76 0.16 0.10 -40.13
N SER A 77 0.44 -1.21 -40.21
CA SER A 77 1.76 -1.74 -40.58
C SER A 77 2.15 -1.47 -42.04
N VAL A 78 1.20 -1.19 -42.94
CA VAL A 78 1.48 -0.92 -44.37
C VAL A 78 1.43 0.55 -44.75
N VAL A 79 1.02 1.43 -43.84
CA VAL A 79 1.11 2.88 -44.02
C VAL A 79 2.55 3.32 -43.75
N PRO A 80 3.22 4.12 -44.60
CA PRO A 80 4.57 4.62 -44.30
C PRO A 80 4.59 5.52 -43.05
N PRO A 81 5.67 5.51 -42.25
CA PRO A 81 5.75 6.34 -41.03
C PRO A 81 5.70 7.85 -41.32
N GLU A 82 6.07 8.30 -42.52
CA GLU A 82 5.97 9.69 -42.96
C GLU A 82 4.52 10.14 -43.18
N MET A 83 3.60 9.20 -43.40
CA MET A 83 2.18 9.46 -43.63
C MET A 83 1.34 9.37 -42.35
N GLU A 84 1.97 9.25 -41.18
CA GLU A 84 1.26 9.08 -39.90
C GLU A 84 0.42 10.31 -39.51
N GLU A 85 0.84 11.53 -39.90
CA GLU A 85 0.05 12.75 -39.64
C GLU A 85 -1.18 12.89 -40.54
N CYS A 86 -1.17 12.25 -41.71
CA CYS A 86 -2.28 12.25 -42.68
C CYS A 86 -2.86 10.85 -42.90
N TYR A 87 -2.79 10.00 -41.86
CA TYR A 87 -3.11 8.57 -41.93
C TYR A 87 -4.47 8.28 -42.57
N ASP A 88 -5.53 8.94 -42.11
CA ASP A 88 -6.90 8.69 -42.60
C ASP A 88 -7.05 9.04 -44.09
N GLN A 89 -6.42 10.14 -44.54
CA GLN A 89 -6.43 10.53 -45.94
C GLN A 89 -5.67 9.51 -46.79
N TYR A 90 -4.48 9.10 -46.34
CA TYR A 90 -3.67 8.13 -47.06
C TYR A 90 -4.36 6.76 -47.17
N VAL A 91 -4.97 6.29 -46.09
CA VAL A 91 -5.77 5.06 -46.08
C VAL A 91 -6.94 5.17 -47.06
N LEU A 92 -7.67 6.30 -47.06
CA LEU A 92 -8.79 6.51 -47.97
C LEU A 92 -8.34 6.49 -49.44
N GLU A 93 -7.20 7.10 -49.77
CA GLU A 93 -6.60 7.04 -51.10
C GLU A 93 -6.18 5.61 -51.49
N LEU A 94 -5.60 4.84 -50.57
CA LEU A 94 -5.25 3.42 -50.78
C LEU A 94 -6.48 2.54 -51.02
N CYS A 95 -7.57 2.74 -50.27
CA CYS A 95 -8.83 2.01 -50.49
C CYS A 95 -9.45 2.41 -51.84
N ASN A 96 -9.53 3.71 -52.15
CA ASN A 96 -10.19 4.23 -53.35
C ASN A 96 -9.44 3.90 -54.64
N SER A 97 -8.11 3.84 -54.60
CA SER A 97 -7.29 3.41 -55.72
C SER A 97 -7.35 1.90 -55.98
N GLY A 98 -7.95 1.12 -55.07
CA GLY A 98 -7.99 -0.34 -55.12
C GLY A 98 -6.66 -1.00 -54.80
N ALA A 99 -5.68 -0.26 -54.27
CA ALA A 99 -4.39 -0.82 -53.84
C ALA A 99 -4.54 -1.81 -52.68
N ILE A 100 -5.54 -1.60 -51.83
CA ILE A 100 -5.94 -2.51 -50.75
C ILE A 100 -7.46 -2.60 -50.63
N ASP A 101 -7.97 -3.76 -50.21
CA ASP A 101 -9.36 -3.93 -49.77
C ASP A 101 -9.44 -3.75 -48.26
N CYS A 102 -9.86 -2.56 -47.82
CA CYS A 102 -9.88 -2.18 -46.41
C CYS A 102 -10.79 -3.06 -45.53
N ASN A 103 -11.72 -3.84 -46.11
CA ASN A 103 -12.52 -4.82 -45.37
C ASN A 103 -11.73 -6.06 -44.94
N GLN A 104 -10.53 -6.27 -45.49
CA GLN A 104 -9.65 -7.40 -45.16
C GLN A 104 -8.58 -7.05 -44.12
N TRP A 105 -8.58 -5.79 -43.65
CA TRP A 105 -7.61 -5.28 -42.69
C TRP A 105 -8.31 -4.83 -41.41
N LEU A 106 -7.62 -5.01 -40.30
CA LEU A 106 -8.01 -4.49 -39.00
C LEU A 106 -7.30 -3.16 -38.80
N ASP A 107 -8.08 -2.11 -38.50
CA ASP A 107 -7.57 -0.75 -38.43
C ASP A 107 -7.94 -0.09 -37.11
N PHE A 108 -6.94 0.07 -36.24
CA PHE A 108 -7.07 0.78 -34.96
C PHE A 108 -6.79 2.28 -35.06
N GLY A 109 -6.42 2.79 -36.25
CA GLY A 109 -6.15 4.20 -36.49
C GLY A 109 -4.68 4.62 -36.30
N GLN A 110 -4.46 5.92 -36.42
CA GLN A 110 -3.14 6.55 -36.33
C GLN A 110 -2.60 6.59 -34.89
N LEU A 111 -1.28 6.66 -34.76
CA LEU A 111 -0.57 6.85 -33.50
C LEU A 111 0.65 7.76 -33.72
N ASN A 112 0.43 9.08 -33.63
CA ASN A 112 1.49 10.09 -33.77
C ASN A 112 1.81 10.83 -32.47
N LYS A 113 0.89 10.88 -31.51
CA LYS A 113 1.04 11.62 -30.24
C LYS A 113 0.35 10.90 -29.09
N ILE A 114 0.93 11.04 -27.90
CA ILE A 114 0.32 10.61 -26.65
C ILE A 114 -0.16 11.88 -25.92
N PRO A 115 -1.44 11.96 -25.53
CA PRO A 115 -1.95 13.06 -24.71
C PRO A 115 -1.16 13.17 -23.40
N ALA A 116 -0.96 14.39 -22.91
CA ALA A 116 -0.16 14.61 -21.72
C ALA A 116 -0.76 13.85 -20.50
N GLU A 117 -2.08 13.79 -20.45
CA GLU A 117 -2.93 13.21 -19.40
C GLU A 117 -2.64 11.72 -19.18
N GLU A 118 -2.31 10.99 -20.24
CA GLU A 118 -2.04 9.55 -20.15
C GLU A 118 -0.73 9.23 -19.43
N TYR A 119 0.27 10.12 -19.46
CA TYR A 119 1.56 9.88 -18.80
C TYR A 119 1.43 9.72 -17.29
N PHE A 120 0.62 10.58 -16.66
CA PHE A 120 0.46 10.57 -15.21
C PHE A 120 -0.27 9.32 -14.73
N GLY A 121 -1.46 9.03 -15.27
CA GLY A 121 -2.22 7.84 -14.87
C GLY A 121 -1.46 6.55 -15.19
N SER A 122 -0.67 6.54 -16.27
CA SER A 122 0.22 5.43 -16.58
C SER A 122 1.34 5.23 -15.57
N SER A 123 1.89 6.31 -15.00
CA SER A 123 2.90 6.22 -13.94
C SER A 123 2.36 5.51 -12.70
N LEU A 124 1.17 5.89 -12.24
CA LEU A 124 0.52 5.28 -11.07
C LEU A 124 0.26 3.80 -11.32
N TRP A 125 -0.11 3.43 -12.55
CA TRP A 125 -0.28 2.03 -12.92
C TRP A 125 1.02 1.22 -12.90
N GLN A 126 2.13 1.78 -13.38
CA GLN A 126 3.41 1.07 -13.34
C GLN A 126 3.86 0.83 -11.90
N LEU A 127 3.65 1.81 -11.02
CA LEU A 127 3.85 1.67 -9.59
C LEU A 127 2.95 0.56 -9.00
N PHE A 128 1.67 0.54 -9.36
CA PHE A 128 0.75 -0.52 -8.91
C PHE A 128 1.21 -1.91 -9.36
N LYS A 129 1.57 -2.07 -10.64
CA LYS A 129 2.06 -3.34 -11.18
C LYS A 129 3.43 -3.72 -10.62
N SER A 130 4.19 -2.78 -10.07
CA SER A 130 5.52 -3.05 -9.50
C SER A 130 5.47 -3.93 -8.25
N ILE A 131 4.33 -3.95 -7.55
CA ILE A 131 4.08 -4.86 -6.44
C ILE A 131 4.24 -6.32 -6.91
N ASP A 132 3.86 -6.61 -8.15
CA ASP A 132 3.83 -7.97 -8.72
C ASP A 132 4.97 -8.25 -9.68
N SER A 133 5.39 -7.25 -10.43
CA SER A 133 6.40 -7.40 -11.47
C SER A 133 7.39 -6.23 -11.41
N PRO A 134 8.19 -6.13 -10.34
CA PRO A 134 8.97 -4.92 -10.06
C PRO A 134 9.98 -4.63 -11.18
N TYR A 135 10.66 -5.66 -11.72
CA TYR A 135 11.63 -5.48 -12.80
C TYR A 135 11.00 -4.96 -14.11
N LYS A 136 9.84 -5.49 -14.49
CA LYS A 136 9.12 -5.04 -15.71
C LYS A 136 8.56 -3.63 -15.52
N SER A 137 8.04 -3.34 -14.34
CA SER A 137 7.52 -2.01 -14.00
C SER A 137 8.60 -0.94 -14.02
N VAL A 138 9.81 -1.21 -13.52
CA VAL A 138 10.94 -0.26 -13.60
C VAL A 138 11.26 0.10 -15.05
N LEU A 139 11.38 -0.91 -15.93
CA LEU A 139 11.64 -0.67 -17.37
C LEU A 139 10.56 0.20 -18.00
N LYS A 140 9.28 -0.09 -17.71
CA LYS A 140 8.16 0.67 -18.25
C LYS A 140 8.02 2.07 -17.65
N ALA A 141 8.27 2.24 -16.35
CA ALA A 141 8.22 3.54 -15.70
C ALA A 141 9.28 4.48 -16.30
N ILE A 142 10.52 4.02 -16.45
CA ILE A 142 11.59 4.82 -17.04
C ILE A 142 11.36 5.04 -18.55
N LEU A 143 10.69 4.12 -19.25
CA LEU A 143 10.23 4.39 -20.62
C LEU A 143 9.24 5.57 -20.66
N LEU A 144 8.26 5.61 -19.75
CA LEU A 144 7.32 6.73 -19.67
C LEU A 144 8.04 8.05 -19.35
N GLU A 145 9.02 8.01 -18.47
CA GLU A 145 9.88 9.15 -18.15
C GLU A 145 10.65 9.64 -19.40
N ALA A 146 11.26 8.72 -20.16
CA ALA A 146 11.93 9.05 -21.42
C ALA A 146 10.96 9.65 -22.44
N TYR A 147 9.74 9.12 -22.55
CA TYR A 147 8.71 9.71 -23.42
C TYR A 147 8.28 11.11 -22.97
N SER A 148 8.10 11.32 -21.66
CA SER A 148 7.72 12.62 -21.10
C SER A 148 8.82 13.67 -21.27
N TRP A 149 10.08 13.25 -21.31
CA TRP A 149 11.24 14.12 -21.55
C TRP A 149 11.29 14.65 -22.99
N GLU A 150 10.77 13.89 -23.95
CA GLU A 150 10.69 14.29 -25.37
C GLU A 150 9.40 15.06 -25.73
N TYR A 151 8.46 15.16 -24.78
CA TYR A 151 7.18 15.83 -25.00
C TYR A 151 7.37 17.31 -25.36
N PRO A 152 6.60 17.89 -26.31
CA PRO A 152 5.45 17.30 -27.02
C PRO A 152 5.81 16.49 -28.28
N GLN A 153 7.08 16.42 -28.66
CA GLN A 153 7.56 15.73 -29.86
C GLN A 153 8.11 14.34 -29.51
N THR A 154 7.34 13.58 -28.74
CA THR A 154 7.74 12.25 -28.28
C THR A 154 7.97 11.31 -29.45
N GLN A 155 9.14 10.66 -29.50
CA GLN A 155 9.43 9.63 -30.48
C GLN A 155 8.93 8.27 -29.96
N LEU A 156 7.78 7.84 -30.47
CA LEU A 156 7.15 6.58 -30.08
C LEU A 156 7.91 5.37 -30.60
N LEU A 157 8.02 4.34 -29.77
CA LEU A 157 8.77 3.13 -30.12
C LEU A 157 8.09 2.32 -31.23
N SER A 158 6.76 2.35 -31.32
CA SER A 158 6.03 1.78 -32.46
C SER A 158 6.46 2.42 -33.78
N ILE A 159 6.54 3.75 -33.84
CA ILE A 159 6.96 4.51 -35.03
C ILE A 159 8.44 4.26 -35.36
N ASP A 160 9.31 4.22 -34.36
CA ASP A 160 10.72 3.86 -34.58
C ASP A 160 10.86 2.45 -35.16
N THR A 161 10.13 1.47 -34.61
CA THR A 161 10.10 0.08 -35.12
C THR A 161 9.55 0.04 -36.56
N LYS A 162 8.52 0.83 -36.86
CA LYS A 162 7.95 0.97 -38.20
C LYS A 162 8.97 1.56 -39.18
N ARG A 163 9.73 2.59 -38.80
CA ARG A 163 10.83 3.12 -39.63
C ARG A 163 11.87 2.06 -39.95
N ARG A 164 12.30 1.27 -38.96
CA ARG A 164 13.26 0.15 -39.16
C ARG A 164 12.73 -0.88 -40.15
N PHE A 165 11.45 -1.21 -40.05
CA PHE A 165 10.77 -2.12 -40.99
C PHE A 165 10.81 -1.60 -42.44
N PHE A 166 10.43 -0.34 -42.66
CA PHE A 166 10.43 0.29 -43.99
C PHE A 166 11.84 0.55 -44.53
N ALA A 167 12.83 0.76 -43.66
CA ALA A 167 14.24 0.92 -44.04
C ALA A 167 14.95 -0.39 -44.38
N HIS A 168 14.28 -1.54 -44.22
CA HIS A 168 14.86 -2.88 -44.41
C HIS A 168 16.12 -3.12 -43.57
N GLU A 169 16.13 -2.66 -42.30
CA GLU A 169 17.27 -2.87 -41.41
C GLU A 169 17.55 -4.37 -41.21
N PRO A 170 18.80 -4.84 -41.38
CA PRO A 170 19.15 -6.27 -41.39
C PRO A 170 19.31 -6.89 -40.00
N ASP A 171 19.12 -6.12 -38.91
CA ASP A 171 19.37 -6.58 -37.55
C ASP A 171 18.24 -7.52 -37.05
N LEU A 172 18.61 -8.77 -36.76
CA LEU A 172 17.72 -9.84 -36.29
C LEU A 172 17.02 -9.50 -34.97
N TYR A 173 17.66 -8.74 -34.08
CA TYR A 173 17.10 -8.35 -32.79
C TYR A 173 16.71 -6.88 -32.71
N GLY A 174 17.08 -6.07 -33.71
CA GLY A 174 16.70 -4.66 -33.83
C GLY A 174 15.18 -4.41 -33.89
N MET A 175 14.40 -5.46 -34.14
CA MET A 175 12.93 -5.46 -34.16
C MET A 175 12.30 -6.02 -32.87
N ASP A 176 13.08 -6.51 -31.90
CA ASP A 176 12.55 -7.01 -30.62
C ASP A 176 12.01 -5.85 -29.78
N ALA A 177 10.74 -5.93 -29.39
CA ALA A 177 10.04 -4.86 -28.68
C ALA A 177 10.72 -4.45 -27.36
N TYR A 178 11.32 -5.39 -26.62
CA TYR A 178 12.00 -5.10 -25.36
C TYR A 178 13.42 -4.58 -25.61
N TYR A 179 14.11 -5.02 -26.66
CA TYR A 179 15.40 -4.44 -27.02
C TYR A 179 15.27 -2.95 -27.37
N VAL A 180 14.33 -2.58 -28.24
CA VAL A 180 14.14 -1.17 -28.61
C VAL A 180 13.70 -0.33 -27.38
N MET A 181 12.96 -0.93 -26.43
CA MET A 181 12.69 -0.31 -25.13
C MET A 181 13.97 0.00 -24.36
N LEU A 182 14.83 -1.01 -24.20
CA LEU A 182 16.09 -0.87 -23.47
C LEU A 182 17.00 0.17 -24.12
N GLU A 183 17.08 0.18 -25.46
CA GLU A 183 17.87 1.14 -26.22
C GLU A 183 17.39 2.57 -25.99
N LYS A 184 16.08 2.82 -26.04
CA LYS A 184 15.52 4.16 -25.78
C LYS A 184 15.76 4.61 -24.34
N VAL A 185 15.52 3.72 -23.37
CA VAL A 185 15.80 4.01 -21.95
C VAL A 185 17.29 4.27 -21.71
N THR A 186 18.17 3.51 -22.36
CA THR A 186 19.62 3.71 -22.29
C THR A 186 20.01 5.09 -22.80
N ARG A 187 19.54 5.48 -24.00
CA ARG A 187 19.78 6.81 -24.56
C ARG A 187 19.30 7.93 -23.63
N TYR A 188 18.14 7.76 -23.01
CA TYR A 188 17.60 8.73 -22.07
C TYR A 188 18.49 8.87 -20.81
N LEU A 189 18.77 7.75 -20.12
CA LEU A 189 19.52 7.76 -18.87
C LEU A 189 20.97 8.25 -19.07
N THR A 190 21.62 7.87 -20.17
CA THR A 190 22.96 8.38 -20.50
C THR A 190 22.95 9.89 -20.77
N ARG A 191 21.90 10.43 -21.40
CA ARG A 191 21.79 11.89 -21.66
C ARG A 191 21.61 12.72 -20.38
N ILE A 192 20.99 12.15 -19.35
CA ILE A 192 20.80 12.81 -18.06
C ILE A 192 21.87 12.42 -17.02
N ASP A 193 22.89 11.65 -17.44
CA ASP A 193 24.01 11.20 -16.60
C ASP A 193 23.59 10.36 -15.38
N ASP A 194 22.57 9.50 -15.55
CA ASP A 194 22.03 8.65 -14.48
C ASP A 194 22.51 7.19 -14.60
N GLU A 195 23.79 6.99 -14.31
CA GLU A 195 24.46 5.69 -14.37
C GLU A 195 23.86 4.66 -13.38
N LYS A 196 23.39 5.11 -12.21
CA LYS A 196 22.80 4.23 -11.19
C LYS A 196 21.52 3.57 -11.71
N ARG A 197 20.58 4.35 -12.27
CA ARG A 197 19.35 3.78 -12.86
C ARG A 197 19.64 3.04 -14.15
N LEU A 198 20.68 3.43 -14.91
CA LEU A 198 21.07 2.71 -16.13
C LEU A 198 21.50 1.27 -15.84
N ASP A 199 22.40 1.07 -14.88
CA ASP A 199 22.82 -0.28 -14.48
C ASP A 199 21.64 -1.07 -13.89
N LEU A 200 20.73 -0.45 -13.15
CA LEU A 200 19.51 -1.10 -12.66
C LEU A 200 18.61 -1.59 -13.82
N VAL A 201 18.34 -0.75 -14.83
CA VAL A 201 17.53 -1.10 -16.00
C VAL A 201 18.15 -2.28 -16.75
N ARG A 202 19.47 -2.27 -16.95
CA ARG A 202 20.21 -3.38 -17.57
C ARG A 202 20.05 -4.68 -16.77
N ARG A 203 20.16 -4.64 -15.43
CA ARG A 203 19.88 -5.79 -14.54
C ARG A 203 18.44 -6.27 -14.64
N CYS A 204 17.47 -5.36 -14.65
CA CYS A 204 16.05 -5.68 -14.82
C CYS A 204 15.80 -6.41 -16.15
N PHE A 205 16.36 -5.89 -17.24
CA PHE A 205 16.26 -6.50 -18.57
C PHE A 205 16.88 -7.89 -18.60
N TYR A 206 18.14 -8.02 -18.14
CA TYR A 206 18.85 -9.29 -18.07
C TYR A 206 18.05 -10.35 -17.30
N LEU A 207 17.57 -10.03 -16.10
CA LEU A 207 16.78 -10.95 -15.27
C LEU A 207 15.45 -11.35 -15.92
N LYS A 208 14.87 -10.50 -16.76
CA LYS A 208 13.63 -10.78 -17.49
C LYS A 208 13.82 -11.63 -18.73
N THR A 209 15.02 -11.70 -19.30
CA THR A 209 15.33 -12.61 -20.42
C THR A 209 15.35 -14.08 -20.00
N HIS A 210 15.60 -14.35 -18.71
CA HIS A 210 15.83 -15.68 -18.15
C HIS A 210 17.03 -16.45 -18.74
N GLU A 211 17.88 -15.80 -19.54
CA GLU A 211 19.12 -16.38 -20.06
C GLU A 211 20.23 -16.23 -19.02
N LYS A 212 20.76 -17.36 -18.55
CA LYS A 212 21.82 -17.41 -17.53
C LYS A 212 23.18 -17.57 -18.18
N LEU A 213 23.94 -16.49 -18.33
CA LEU A 213 25.22 -16.49 -19.03
C LEU A 213 26.36 -17.12 -18.22
N SER A 214 26.30 -17.17 -16.89
CA SER A 214 27.30 -17.85 -16.06
C SER A 214 27.15 -19.37 -16.08
N GLN A 215 26.04 -19.89 -16.58
CA GLN A 215 25.72 -21.32 -16.62
C GLN A 215 25.74 -21.84 -18.06
N GLU A 216 25.91 -23.16 -18.22
CA GLU A 216 25.76 -23.81 -19.52
C GLU A 216 24.31 -23.67 -20.06
N PRO A 217 24.13 -23.57 -21.39
CA PRO A 217 22.80 -23.49 -22.00
C PRO A 217 21.94 -24.71 -21.62
N LYS A 218 20.77 -24.46 -21.04
CA LYS A 218 19.80 -25.52 -20.72
C LYS A 218 18.98 -25.92 -21.95
N MET A 219 18.38 -27.11 -21.93
CA MET A 219 17.33 -27.48 -22.89
C MET A 219 16.23 -26.41 -22.89
N GLY A 220 16.09 -25.67 -23.99
CA GLY A 220 15.15 -24.55 -24.13
C GLY A 220 15.79 -23.16 -24.21
N SER A 221 17.12 -23.02 -24.06
CA SER A 221 17.82 -21.76 -24.36
C SER A 221 17.76 -21.47 -25.86
N VAL A 222 17.49 -20.22 -26.20
CA VAL A 222 17.37 -19.77 -27.59
C VAL A 222 18.73 -19.20 -28.03
N SER A 223 19.41 -19.87 -28.96
CA SER A 223 20.81 -19.55 -29.34
C SER A 223 21.02 -18.06 -29.62
N TRP A 224 20.20 -17.48 -30.49
CA TRP A 224 20.33 -16.08 -30.89
C TRP A 224 20.15 -15.13 -29.70
N ARG A 225 19.22 -15.41 -28.77
CA ARG A 225 18.98 -14.56 -27.60
C ARG A 225 20.20 -14.57 -26.69
N ARG A 226 20.80 -15.75 -26.48
CA ARG A 226 22.01 -15.87 -25.66
C ARG A 226 23.17 -15.11 -26.28
N GLU A 227 23.39 -15.22 -27.58
CA GLU A 227 24.43 -14.49 -28.32
C GLU A 227 24.27 -12.97 -28.17
N VAL A 228 23.05 -12.47 -28.34
CA VAL A 228 22.72 -11.04 -28.17
C VAL A 228 22.96 -10.59 -26.73
N MET A 229 22.55 -11.39 -25.74
CA MET A 229 22.81 -11.07 -24.34
C MET A 229 24.30 -11.05 -23.99
N GLN A 230 25.11 -11.95 -24.59
CA GLN A 230 26.57 -11.93 -24.41
C GLN A 230 27.19 -10.65 -24.98
N PHE A 231 26.76 -10.23 -26.17
CA PHE A 231 27.20 -8.97 -26.77
C PHE A 231 26.85 -7.76 -25.87
N MET A 232 25.61 -7.68 -25.41
CA MET A 232 25.15 -6.59 -24.54
C MET A 232 25.90 -6.53 -23.22
N VAL A 233 26.08 -7.67 -22.54
CA VAL A 233 26.78 -7.74 -21.25
C VAL A 233 28.25 -7.32 -21.38
N ALA A 234 28.89 -7.67 -22.50
CA ALA A 234 30.24 -7.23 -22.81
C ALA A 234 30.32 -5.71 -23.01
N ASP A 235 29.36 -5.12 -23.76
CA ASP A 235 29.25 -3.67 -23.94
C ASP A 235 29.00 -2.94 -22.62
N TRP A 236 28.22 -3.52 -21.70
CA TRP A 236 27.97 -2.94 -20.37
C TRP A 236 29.16 -3.04 -19.42
N GLY A 237 30.23 -3.76 -19.79
CA GLY A 237 31.41 -3.95 -18.95
C GLY A 237 31.16 -4.77 -17.69
N TRP A 238 30.19 -5.69 -17.71
CA TRP A 238 29.91 -6.55 -16.57
C TRP A 238 30.94 -7.68 -16.45
N ASP A 239 31.40 -7.93 -15.23
CA ASP A 239 32.29 -9.03 -14.91
C ASP A 239 31.53 -10.36 -14.69
N HIS A 240 32.30 -11.44 -14.56
CA HIS A 240 31.73 -12.76 -14.32
C HIS A 240 31.03 -12.86 -12.95
N ASP A 241 31.56 -12.18 -11.93
CA ASP A 241 31.03 -12.20 -10.57
C ASP A 241 29.61 -11.60 -10.52
N LYS A 242 29.37 -10.49 -11.23
CA LYS A 242 28.02 -9.91 -11.37
C LYS A 242 27.06 -10.86 -12.09
N LEU A 243 27.52 -11.57 -13.12
CA LEU A 243 26.68 -12.55 -13.83
C LEU A 243 26.32 -13.73 -12.93
N GLU A 244 27.29 -14.27 -12.20
CA GLU A 244 27.05 -15.35 -11.24
C GLU A 244 26.06 -14.91 -10.15
N GLU A 245 26.20 -13.69 -9.63
CA GLU A 245 25.27 -13.11 -8.68
C GLU A 245 23.84 -13.05 -9.25
N LEU A 246 23.64 -12.52 -10.46
CA LEU A 246 22.32 -12.40 -11.07
C LEU A 246 21.71 -13.77 -11.42
N ASP A 247 22.52 -14.71 -11.91
CA ASP A 247 22.06 -16.04 -12.31
C ASP A 247 21.69 -16.93 -11.11
N THR A 248 22.22 -16.62 -9.93
CA THR A 248 21.89 -17.25 -8.66
C THR A 248 20.75 -16.56 -7.90
N ARG A 249 19.98 -15.66 -8.54
CA ARG A 249 18.82 -14.95 -7.95
C ARG A 249 17.89 -15.79 -7.06
N ARG A 250 17.63 -17.05 -7.44
CA ARG A 250 16.76 -17.94 -6.66
C ARG A 250 17.29 -18.25 -5.25
N HIS A 251 18.58 -18.06 -5.03
CA HIS A 251 19.26 -18.26 -3.75
C HIS A 251 19.53 -16.94 -3.02
N TRP A 252 19.06 -15.80 -3.56
CA TRP A 252 19.23 -14.53 -2.87
C TRP A 252 18.48 -14.53 -1.55
N LYS A 253 19.22 -14.18 -0.50
CA LYS A 253 18.76 -14.10 0.88
C LYS A 253 18.48 -12.66 1.30
N VAL A 254 18.02 -12.48 2.54
CA VAL A 254 17.37 -11.24 2.96
C VAL A 254 18.21 -9.98 2.73
N GLU A 255 19.51 -10.00 3.04
CA GLU A 255 20.39 -8.84 2.84
C GLU A 255 20.41 -8.37 1.39
N ARG A 256 20.59 -9.31 0.45
CA ARG A 256 20.60 -8.98 -0.98
C ARG A 256 19.21 -8.54 -1.45
N VAL A 257 18.17 -9.21 -0.99
CA VAL A 257 16.79 -8.86 -1.37
C VAL A 257 16.41 -7.48 -0.85
N LYS A 258 16.83 -7.07 0.35
CA LYS A 258 16.63 -5.70 0.85
C LYS A 258 17.28 -4.66 -0.06
N ILE A 259 18.53 -4.87 -0.46
CA ILE A 259 19.26 -3.95 -1.36
C ILE A 259 18.52 -3.83 -2.70
N VAL A 260 18.17 -4.96 -3.31
CA VAL A 260 17.47 -4.96 -4.61
C VAL A 260 16.08 -4.36 -4.49
N HIS A 261 15.33 -4.68 -3.44
CA HIS A 261 14.02 -4.11 -3.18
C HIS A 261 14.08 -2.59 -3.05
N HIS A 262 15.03 -2.08 -2.27
CA HIS A 262 15.23 -0.65 -2.10
C HIS A 262 15.62 0.03 -3.42
N ASN A 263 16.56 -0.53 -4.19
CA ASN A 263 16.96 0.04 -5.48
C ASN A 263 15.81 0.09 -6.50
N LEU A 264 14.98 -0.97 -6.55
CA LEU A 264 13.80 -1.01 -7.42
C LEU A 264 12.77 0.04 -7.00
N LEU A 265 12.50 0.16 -5.70
CA LEU A 265 11.57 1.14 -5.16
C LEU A 265 12.07 2.56 -5.40
N ASP A 266 13.34 2.85 -5.10
CA ASP A 266 13.99 4.14 -5.32
C ASP A 266 13.82 4.59 -6.78
N ALA A 267 14.17 3.75 -7.75
CA ALA A 267 14.03 4.07 -9.16
C ALA A 267 12.58 4.33 -9.60
N LEU A 268 11.62 3.56 -9.08
CA LEU A 268 10.19 3.79 -9.33
C LEU A 268 9.72 5.12 -8.74
N MET A 269 10.18 5.46 -7.54
CA MET A 269 9.82 6.72 -6.88
C MET A 269 10.43 7.93 -7.55
N THR A 270 11.69 7.83 -8.00
CA THR A 270 12.31 8.87 -8.83
C THR A 270 11.51 9.10 -10.11
N SER A 271 11.16 8.02 -10.82
CA SER A 271 10.39 8.11 -12.06
C SER A 271 9.00 8.74 -11.84
N TYR A 272 8.32 8.35 -10.76
CA TYR A 272 7.04 8.94 -10.36
C TYR A 272 7.15 10.43 -10.02
N ARG A 273 8.17 10.84 -9.25
CA ARG A 273 8.43 12.26 -8.94
C ARG A 273 8.65 13.07 -10.23
N ASN A 274 9.41 12.53 -11.19
CA ASN A 274 9.64 13.18 -12.47
C ASN A 274 8.35 13.32 -13.29
N LEU A 275 7.49 12.30 -13.28
CA LEU A 275 6.20 12.33 -13.98
C LEU A 275 5.17 13.25 -13.29
N ILE A 276 5.22 13.42 -11.96
CA ILE A 276 4.46 14.47 -11.25
C ILE A 276 4.93 15.85 -11.70
N GLN A 277 6.24 16.09 -11.75
CA GLN A 277 6.78 17.37 -12.21
C GLN A 277 6.39 17.67 -13.65
N PHE A 278 6.43 16.67 -14.52
CA PHE A 278 5.93 16.77 -15.90
C PHE A 278 4.45 17.15 -15.93
N ALA A 279 3.61 16.47 -15.15
CA ALA A 279 2.17 16.73 -15.12
C ALA A 279 1.85 18.18 -14.69
N ARG A 280 2.63 18.73 -13.74
CA ARG A 280 2.51 20.13 -13.33
C ARG A 280 2.91 21.12 -14.40
N ARG A 281 4.00 20.86 -15.13
CA ARG A 281 4.46 21.76 -16.19
C ARG A 281 3.48 21.88 -17.36
N ASN A 282 2.54 20.94 -17.47
CA ASN A 282 1.55 20.86 -18.54
C ASN A 282 0.10 20.97 -18.02
N ASP A 283 -0.11 21.44 -16.78
CA ASP A 283 -1.45 21.72 -16.20
C ASP A 283 -2.44 20.54 -16.22
N ILE A 284 -1.96 19.31 -16.02
CA ILE A 284 -2.72 18.06 -16.21
C ILE A 284 -3.62 17.69 -15.01
N THR A 285 -3.36 18.28 -13.84
CA THR A 285 -3.91 17.81 -12.55
C THR A 285 -5.43 17.88 -12.41
N SER A 286 -6.12 18.57 -13.31
CA SER A 286 -7.58 18.75 -13.31
C SER A 286 -8.38 17.65 -14.05
N VAL A 287 -7.72 16.73 -14.76
CA VAL A 287 -8.40 15.84 -15.75
C VAL A 287 -8.60 14.39 -15.26
N ILE A 288 -8.05 14.00 -14.11
CA ILE A 288 -8.04 12.61 -13.65
C ILE A 288 -9.04 12.39 -12.51
N SER A 289 -9.85 11.33 -12.62
CA SER A 289 -10.83 10.94 -11.59
C SER A 289 -10.18 10.88 -10.19
N PRO A 290 -10.65 11.69 -9.23
CA PRO A 290 -10.09 11.70 -7.87
C PRO A 290 -10.17 10.36 -7.15
N GLN A 291 -11.16 9.52 -7.46
CA GLN A 291 -11.35 8.20 -6.86
C GLN A 291 -10.23 7.23 -7.28
N ASP A 292 -9.85 7.28 -8.54
CA ASP A 292 -8.88 6.41 -9.18
C ASP A 292 -7.48 6.64 -8.63
N ILE A 293 -7.11 7.91 -8.45
CA ILE A 293 -5.90 8.33 -7.76
C ILE A 293 -5.96 7.86 -6.30
N SER A 294 -7.09 8.04 -5.61
CA SER A 294 -7.22 7.69 -4.18
C SER A 294 -7.02 6.20 -3.91
N ILE A 295 -7.63 5.30 -4.72
CA ILE A 295 -7.49 3.85 -4.53
C ILE A 295 -6.06 3.39 -4.83
N LEU A 296 -5.47 3.87 -5.93
CA LEU A 296 -4.09 3.53 -6.29
C LEU A 296 -3.12 4.06 -5.23
N ALA A 297 -3.27 5.31 -4.81
CA ALA A 297 -2.49 5.92 -3.75
C ALA A 297 -2.54 5.13 -2.44
N ARG A 298 -3.74 4.74 -1.98
CA ARG A 298 -3.90 3.91 -0.77
C ARG A 298 -3.16 2.59 -0.86
N LYS A 299 -3.19 1.94 -2.02
CA LYS A 299 -2.46 0.69 -2.22
C LYS A 299 -0.94 0.90 -2.24
N LEU A 300 -0.48 1.99 -2.84
CA LEU A 300 0.93 2.36 -2.83
C LEU A 300 1.41 2.70 -1.41
N TYR A 301 0.62 3.46 -0.67
CA TYR A 301 0.84 3.72 0.75
C TYR A 301 0.95 2.40 1.54
N ALA A 302 -0.04 1.51 1.39
CA ALA A 302 -0.05 0.22 2.07
C ALA A 302 1.18 -0.63 1.73
N ALA A 303 1.63 -0.64 0.47
CA ALA A 303 2.76 -1.44 0.01
C ALA A 303 4.14 -0.83 0.35
N PHE A 304 4.30 0.49 0.21
CA PHE A 304 5.63 1.13 0.15
C PHE A 304 5.91 2.12 1.28
N GLU A 305 4.89 2.71 1.92
CA GLU A 305 5.09 3.68 2.99
C GLU A 305 5.76 3.02 4.21
N VAL A 306 6.80 3.66 4.74
CA VAL A 306 7.57 3.17 5.90
C VAL A 306 7.22 4.03 7.11
N LEU A 307 6.43 3.45 8.03
CA LEU A 307 5.98 4.14 9.23
C LEU A 307 6.52 3.50 10.51
N PRO A 308 6.66 4.28 11.60
CA PRO A 308 6.90 3.73 12.93
C PRO A 308 5.85 2.65 13.24
N GLY A 309 6.32 1.48 13.69
CA GLY A 309 5.46 0.33 13.95
C GLY A 309 4.91 -0.42 12.73
N LYS A 310 5.06 0.05 11.48
CA LYS A 310 4.70 -0.78 10.31
C LYS A 310 5.77 -1.83 10.04
N VAL A 311 5.34 -3.05 9.71
CA VAL A 311 6.23 -4.10 9.21
C VAL A 311 6.36 -3.94 7.70
N THR A 312 7.54 -3.53 7.26
CA THR A 312 7.86 -3.43 5.84
C THR A 312 7.98 -4.82 5.23
N LEU A 313 7.14 -5.12 4.24
CA LEU A 313 7.13 -6.40 3.54
C LEU A 313 8.01 -6.32 2.29
N LEU A 314 8.97 -7.24 2.20
CA LEU A 314 9.86 -7.41 1.05
C LEU A 314 9.10 -8.09 -0.08
N ASN A 315 9.38 -7.65 -1.30
CA ASN A 315 8.73 -8.22 -2.47
C ASN A 315 9.24 -9.65 -2.76
N GLN A 316 8.37 -10.65 -2.54
CA GLN A 316 8.66 -12.08 -2.77
C GLN A 316 8.92 -12.44 -4.24
N GLN A 317 8.69 -11.52 -5.19
CA GLN A 317 9.01 -11.72 -6.60
C GLN A 317 10.51 -11.55 -6.90
N ILE A 318 11.25 -10.91 -5.98
CA ILE A 318 12.70 -10.73 -6.07
C ILE A 318 13.43 -12.05 -5.80
N SER A 319 13.01 -12.79 -4.77
CA SER A 319 13.52 -14.13 -4.45
C SER A 319 12.39 -14.97 -3.83
N GLN A 320 12.35 -16.25 -4.20
CA GLN A 320 11.30 -17.17 -3.75
C GLN A 320 11.52 -17.68 -2.32
N ASP A 321 12.77 -17.67 -1.84
CA ASP A 321 13.14 -18.24 -0.54
C ASP A 321 14.04 -17.31 0.29
N LEU A 322 13.42 -16.63 1.25
CA LEU A 322 14.09 -15.78 2.23
C LEU A 322 14.44 -16.49 3.54
N HIS A 323 14.21 -17.80 3.64
CA HIS A 323 14.52 -18.57 4.85
C HIS A 323 15.99 -18.43 5.24
N GLU A 324 16.24 -18.16 6.52
CA GLU A 324 17.56 -18.18 7.13
C GLU A 324 17.68 -19.37 8.09
N SER A 325 18.82 -20.05 8.06
CA SER A 325 19.04 -21.23 8.91
C SER A 325 19.21 -20.86 10.39
N ASP A 326 19.80 -19.70 10.65
CA ASP A 326 20.03 -19.18 11.99
C ASP A 326 19.62 -17.71 12.04
N LEU A 327 18.91 -17.29 13.08
CA LEU A 327 18.61 -15.90 13.37
C LEU A 327 18.93 -15.60 14.83
N SER A 328 19.79 -14.60 15.07
CA SER A 328 20.19 -14.15 16.39
C SER A 328 19.57 -12.79 16.71
N PHE A 329 18.86 -12.71 17.84
CA PHE A 329 18.27 -11.49 18.40
C PHE A 329 19.11 -11.02 19.60
N ILE A 330 19.83 -9.93 19.45
CA ILE A 330 20.79 -9.43 20.44
C ILE A 330 20.29 -8.12 21.02
N GLN A 331 20.08 -8.07 22.33
CA GLN A 331 19.71 -6.87 23.05
C GLN A 331 20.95 -6.02 23.34
N VAL A 332 20.85 -4.73 23.05
CA VAL A 332 21.84 -3.69 23.36
C VAL A 332 21.21 -2.69 24.33
N GLU A 333 21.89 -2.46 25.46
CA GLU A 333 21.43 -1.56 26.51
C GLU A 333 21.70 -0.07 26.17
N GLN A 334 21.03 0.81 26.90
CA GLN A 334 21.28 2.25 26.81
C GLN A 334 22.68 2.61 27.35
N GLY A 335 23.33 3.60 26.74
CA GLY A 335 24.64 4.10 27.17
C GLY A 335 25.85 3.45 26.49
N GLY A 336 25.63 2.54 25.54
CA GLY A 336 26.68 2.01 24.66
C GLY A 336 26.97 2.88 23.44
N VAL A 337 27.92 2.44 22.59
CA VAL A 337 28.23 3.06 21.29
C VAL A 337 27.10 2.86 20.27
N ASN A 338 26.42 1.70 20.35
CA ASN A 338 25.29 1.37 19.51
C ASN A 338 23.98 1.88 20.12
N GLN A 339 23.00 2.18 19.26
CA GLN A 339 21.66 2.57 19.73
C GLN A 339 21.04 1.44 20.57
N ALA A 340 20.30 1.80 21.61
CA ALA A 340 19.63 0.80 22.44
C ALA A 340 18.51 0.09 21.66
N GLY A 341 18.21 -1.14 22.07
CA GLY A 341 17.14 -1.95 21.48
C GLY A 341 17.65 -3.32 21.04
N TRP A 342 16.94 -3.92 20.10
CA TRP A 342 17.20 -5.24 19.58
C TRP A 342 17.82 -5.19 18.19
N TYR A 343 18.80 -6.06 17.96
CA TYR A 343 19.49 -6.22 16.70
C TYR A 343 19.35 -7.65 16.21
N MET A 344 19.08 -7.82 14.92
CA MET A 344 18.94 -9.13 14.30
C MET A 344 20.08 -9.44 13.34
N TYR A 345 20.63 -10.66 13.43
CA TYR A 345 21.69 -11.18 12.55
C TYR A 345 21.33 -12.56 12.01
N LYS A 346 21.75 -12.92 10.80
CA LYS A 346 21.58 -14.27 10.19
C LYS A 346 22.64 -15.29 10.61
N GLN A 347 23.42 -14.99 11.64
CA GLN A 347 24.53 -15.83 12.09
C GLN A 347 24.18 -16.45 13.43
N PRO A 348 24.66 -17.67 13.73
CA PRO A 348 24.63 -18.19 15.10
C PRO A 348 25.50 -17.31 16.01
N LEU A 349 25.35 -17.47 17.34
CA LEU A 349 26.09 -16.74 18.38
C LEU A 349 27.57 -17.13 18.47
N ILE A 350 28.30 -16.97 17.37
CA ILE A 350 29.74 -17.18 17.24
C ILE A 350 30.38 -15.82 16.98
N ALA A 351 31.14 -15.31 17.95
CA ALA A 351 31.68 -13.94 17.92
C ALA A 351 32.38 -13.59 16.60
N GLN A 352 33.23 -14.49 16.08
CA GLN A 352 33.95 -14.28 14.82
C GLN A 352 33.04 -14.13 13.59
N ARG A 353 31.80 -14.64 13.63
CA ARG A 353 30.83 -14.53 12.54
C ARG A 353 29.94 -13.30 12.65
N ILE A 354 29.79 -12.72 13.84
CA ILE A 354 28.94 -11.55 14.09
C ILE A 354 29.76 -10.26 14.08
N LEU A 355 30.97 -10.27 14.64
CA LEU A 355 31.82 -9.09 14.71
C LEU A 355 32.13 -8.56 13.31
N GLY A 356 31.88 -7.26 13.10
CA GLY A 356 32.09 -6.58 11.81
C GLY A 356 30.96 -6.76 10.79
N GLN A 357 29.95 -7.58 11.08
CA GLN A 357 28.76 -7.71 10.22
C GLN A 357 27.75 -6.61 10.54
N ALA A 358 27.08 -6.10 9.50
CA ALA A 358 25.94 -5.22 9.70
C ALA A 358 24.72 -6.05 10.18
N PRO A 359 23.90 -5.53 11.10
CA PRO A 359 22.64 -6.16 11.44
C PRO A 359 21.69 -6.15 10.24
N ILE A 360 20.85 -7.19 10.13
CA ILE A 360 19.80 -7.25 9.11
C ILE A 360 18.76 -6.19 9.38
N GLU A 361 18.35 -6.04 10.64
CA GLU A 361 17.34 -5.07 11.08
C GLU A 361 17.60 -4.69 12.55
N HIS A 362 17.22 -3.47 12.92
CA HIS A 362 17.28 -2.94 14.29
C HIS A 362 15.94 -2.33 14.65
N HIS A 363 15.49 -2.55 15.89
CA HIS A 363 14.32 -1.87 16.43
C HIS A 363 14.35 -1.80 17.95
N SER A 364 13.63 -0.84 18.53
CA SER A 364 13.53 -0.68 19.99
C SER A 364 12.83 -1.85 20.69
N SER A 365 11.84 -2.47 20.02
CA SER A 365 11.06 -3.60 20.53
C SER A 365 11.34 -4.89 19.75
N LEU A 366 11.45 -6.01 20.49
CA LEU A 366 11.63 -7.37 20.00
C LEU A 366 10.43 -7.83 19.17
N SER A 367 9.21 -7.50 19.60
CA SER A 367 7.99 -7.98 18.96
C SER A 367 7.93 -7.60 17.47
N LYS A 368 8.38 -6.38 17.13
CA LYS A 368 8.46 -5.93 15.75
C LYS A 368 9.50 -6.70 14.94
N LEU A 369 10.68 -7.00 15.48
CA LEU A 369 11.70 -7.75 14.75
C LEU A 369 11.24 -9.18 14.47
N VAL A 370 10.59 -9.82 15.45
CA VAL A 370 10.02 -11.16 15.30
C VAL A 370 8.90 -11.14 14.26
N ALA A 371 7.97 -10.18 14.36
CA ALA A 371 6.91 -10.02 13.37
C ALA A 371 7.48 -9.77 11.96
N TRP A 372 8.46 -8.86 11.82
CA TRP A 372 9.12 -8.57 10.55
C TRP A 372 9.76 -9.82 9.94
N SER A 373 10.46 -10.61 10.75
CA SER A 373 11.11 -11.85 10.32
C SER A 373 10.10 -12.93 9.92
N PHE A 374 9.00 -13.03 10.65
CA PHE A 374 7.92 -13.97 10.37
C PHE A 374 7.18 -13.60 9.08
N PHE A 375 6.68 -12.36 8.93
CA PHE A 375 5.89 -11.95 7.77
C PHE A 375 6.70 -11.88 6.47
N ASN A 376 8.02 -11.67 6.55
CA ASN A 376 8.91 -11.77 5.40
C ASN A 376 9.39 -13.21 5.09
N GLY A 377 8.99 -14.21 5.88
CA GLY A 377 9.30 -15.62 5.63
C GLY A 377 10.73 -16.02 5.93
N LEU A 378 11.45 -15.27 6.77
CA LEU A 378 12.80 -15.64 7.22
C LEU A 378 12.76 -16.80 8.21
N ILE A 379 11.74 -16.79 9.08
CA ILE A 379 11.52 -17.81 10.11
C ILE A 379 10.64 -18.94 9.55
N THR A 380 11.20 -20.13 9.46
CA THR A 380 10.46 -21.38 9.17
C THR A 380 10.65 -22.37 10.32
N GLU A 381 10.10 -23.58 10.19
CA GLU A 381 10.30 -24.66 11.16
C GLU A 381 11.76 -25.12 11.27
N SER A 382 12.56 -24.91 10.23
CA SER A 382 13.98 -25.28 10.22
C SER A 382 14.90 -24.18 10.77
N THR A 383 14.39 -22.99 11.01
CA THR A 383 15.17 -21.86 11.51
C THR A 383 15.53 -22.04 12.98
N ARG A 384 16.82 -21.97 13.29
CA ARG A 384 17.32 -21.91 14.67
C ARG A 384 17.33 -20.47 15.14
N LEU A 385 16.61 -20.20 16.22
CA LEU A 385 16.59 -18.90 16.86
C LEU A 385 17.65 -18.89 17.97
N HIS A 386 18.32 -17.75 18.10
CA HIS A 386 19.25 -17.48 19.18
C HIS A 386 18.89 -16.14 19.79
N SER A 387 19.07 -15.99 21.10
CA SER A 387 18.85 -14.71 21.78
C SER A 387 19.99 -14.41 22.74
N VAL A 388 20.37 -13.14 22.79
CA VAL A 388 21.26 -12.59 23.83
C VAL A 388 20.47 -11.50 24.53
N VAL A 389 19.97 -11.85 25.71
CA VAL A 389 19.14 -10.98 26.54
C VAL A 389 20.01 -10.40 27.64
N ARG A 390 19.83 -9.11 27.93
CA ARG A 390 20.59 -8.39 28.96
C ARG A 390 19.69 -7.92 30.09
N SER A 391 18.68 -7.11 29.76
CA SER A 391 17.84 -6.43 30.73
C SER A 391 16.33 -6.72 30.56
N ALA A 392 15.94 -7.48 29.53
CA ALA A 392 14.55 -7.89 29.33
C ALA A 392 14.24 -9.21 30.04
N ASP A 393 13.01 -9.37 30.48
CA ASP A 393 12.47 -10.59 31.10
C ASP A 393 12.01 -11.58 30.01
N THR A 394 12.90 -11.88 29.06
CA THR A 394 12.60 -12.75 27.92
C THR A 394 13.66 -13.84 27.77
N ASP A 395 13.24 -15.01 27.29
CA ASP A 395 14.12 -16.14 27.03
C ASP A 395 13.87 -16.73 25.64
N ILE A 396 14.65 -17.74 25.28
CA ILE A 396 14.54 -18.37 23.96
C ILE A 396 13.21 -19.13 23.78
N ASP A 397 12.64 -19.68 24.87
CA ASP A 397 11.39 -20.43 24.83
C ASP A 397 10.20 -19.48 24.59
N LYS A 398 10.17 -18.32 25.24
CA LYS A 398 9.21 -17.23 24.99
C LYS A 398 9.30 -16.76 23.53
N LEU A 399 10.51 -16.68 22.96
CA LEU A 399 10.71 -16.30 21.55
C LEU A 399 10.13 -17.33 20.58
N TYR A 400 10.44 -18.61 20.76
CA TYR A 400 9.85 -19.70 19.96
C TYR A 400 8.33 -19.75 20.11
N GLN A 401 7.83 -19.52 21.33
CA GLN A 401 6.42 -19.45 21.57
C GLN A 401 5.76 -18.29 20.81
N MET A 402 6.35 -17.09 20.82
CA MET A 402 5.82 -15.94 20.07
C MET A 402 5.73 -16.24 18.57
N VAL A 403 6.73 -16.91 18.00
CA VAL A 403 6.69 -17.36 16.60
C VAL A 403 5.54 -18.33 16.34
N GLY A 404 5.31 -19.28 17.26
CA GLY A 404 4.18 -20.20 17.20
C GLY A 404 2.83 -19.48 17.28
N ASP A 405 2.71 -18.53 18.19
CA ASP A 405 1.50 -17.73 18.40
C ASP A 405 1.20 -16.86 17.16
N LEU A 406 2.21 -16.19 16.58
CA LEU A 406 2.07 -15.47 15.30
C LEU A 406 1.60 -16.38 14.16
N ARG A 407 2.13 -17.60 14.09
CA ARG A 407 1.74 -18.58 13.05
C ARG A 407 0.30 -19.05 13.20
N ASN A 408 -0.18 -19.17 14.42
CA ASN A 408 -1.56 -19.59 14.71
C ASN A 408 -2.57 -18.48 14.40
N THR A 409 -2.23 -17.22 14.71
CA THR A 409 -3.12 -16.08 14.46
C THR A 409 -3.09 -15.59 13.01
N PHE A 410 -1.90 -15.54 12.38
CA PHE A 410 -1.73 -14.89 11.07
C PHE A 410 -1.39 -15.88 9.96
N SER A 411 -2.14 -15.81 8.87
CA SER A 411 -1.77 -16.45 7.61
C SER A 411 -0.71 -15.64 6.86
N LEU A 412 0.41 -16.26 6.48
CA LEU A 412 1.46 -15.62 5.65
C LEU A 412 0.98 -15.31 4.22
N ARG A 413 0.08 -16.14 3.68
CA ARG A 413 -0.45 -16.01 2.31
C ARG A 413 -1.95 -15.71 2.33
N LYS A 414 -2.33 -14.49 2.72
CA LYS A 414 -3.74 -14.02 2.58
C LYS A 414 -3.94 -13.47 1.16
N ARG A 415 -5.16 -13.61 0.62
CA ARG A 415 -5.55 -13.01 -0.67
C ARG A 415 -5.38 -11.49 -0.58
N ARG A 416 -5.05 -10.84 -1.69
CA ARG A 416 -4.87 -9.39 -1.76
C ARG A 416 -6.15 -8.63 -1.39
N PRO A 417 -6.04 -7.39 -0.88
CA PRO A 417 -7.22 -6.58 -0.63
C PRO A 417 -8.00 -6.36 -1.93
N THR A 418 -9.33 -6.39 -1.83
CA THR A 418 -10.22 -6.04 -2.94
C THR A 418 -10.19 -4.53 -3.17
N MET A 419 -10.59 -4.07 -4.36
CA MET A 419 -10.72 -2.63 -4.63
C MET A 419 -11.75 -1.98 -3.71
N GLU A 420 -12.81 -2.72 -3.35
CA GLU A 420 -13.81 -2.29 -2.36
C GLU A 420 -13.19 -2.07 -0.97
N ALA A 421 -12.35 -2.99 -0.49
CA ALA A 421 -11.66 -2.84 0.80
C ALA A 421 -10.64 -1.69 0.82
N LEU A 422 -10.05 -1.36 -0.33
CA LEU A 422 -9.19 -0.18 -0.48
C LEU A 422 -10.01 1.11 -0.60
N ALA A 423 -11.27 1.03 -1.04
CA ALA A 423 -12.18 2.18 -1.11
C ALA A 423 -12.81 2.52 0.26
N SER A 424 -12.97 1.53 1.15
CA SER A 424 -13.43 1.71 2.53
C SER A 424 -12.33 2.21 3.48
N PRO A 425 -12.69 2.73 4.67
CA PRO A 425 -11.75 3.03 5.72
C PRO A 425 -10.88 1.83 6.12
N CYS A 426 -9.74 2.12 6.75
CA CYS A 426 -8.79 1.11 7.17
C CYS A 426 -9.25 0.46 8.48
N GLU A 427 -9.69 -0.79 8.42
CA GLU A 427 -10.27 -1.50 9.57
C GLU A 427 -9.34 -2.61 10.08
N VAL A 428 -9.32 -2.85 11.40
CA VAL A 428 -8.51 -3.94 12.01
C VAL A 428 -9.16 -5.30 11.73
N SER A 429 -8.47 -6.15 10.97
CA SER A 429 -8.99 -7.48 10.56
C SER A 429 -8.56 -8.62 11.47
N GLN A 430 -7.31 -8.60 11.95
CA GLN A 430 -6.73 -9.62 12.84
C GLN A 430 -5.88 -8.92 13.89
N LEU A 431 -6.00 -9.33 15.15
CA LEU A 431 -5.29 -8.72 16.28
C LEU A 431 -4.69 -9.79 17.18
N ALA A 432 -3.39 -9.68 17.47
CA ALA A 432 -2.69 -10.43 18.49
C ALA A 432 -2.14 -9.46 19.55
N MET A 433 -2.40 -9.75 20.82
CA MET A 433 -1.88 -9.01 21.97
C MET A 433 -0.95 -9.92 22.78
N PHE A 434 0.29 -9.51 22.98
CA PHE A 434 1.31 -10.24 23.72
C PHE A 434 1.61 -9.50 25.02
N ILE A 435 1.35 -10.15 26.16
CA ILE A 435 1.47 -9.55 27.49
C ILE A 435 2.77 -10.02 28.15
N ASN A 436 3.54 -9.07 28.69
CA ASN A 436 4.79 -9.27 29.43
C ASN A 436 5.84 -10.07 28.64
N LEU A 437 6.00 -9.76 27.34
CA LEU A 437 7.01 -10.39 26.49
C LEU A 437 8.43 -9.96 26.84
N GLU A 438 8.63 -8.67 27.13
CA GLU A 438 9.94 -8.06 27.42
C GLU A 438 10.09 -7.57 28.87
N ASP A 439 8.99 -7.23 29.56
CA ASP A 439 8.99 -6.79 30.97
C ASP A 439 7.90 -7.56 31.72
N ASP A 440 8.32 -8.46 32.61
CA ASP A 440 7.44 -9.32 33.39
C ASP A 440 7.61 -9.03 34.90
N PRO A 441 6.77 -8.16 35.47
CA PRO A 441 6.79 -7.88 36.90
C PRO A 441 6.59 -9.13 37.77
N THR A 442 5.99 -10.19 37.22
CA THR A 442 5.72 -11.43 37.95
C THR A 442 6.97 -12.26 38.22
N GLU A 443 8.09 -12.01 37.52
CA GLU A 443 9.37 -12.67 37.80
C GLU A 443 9.96 -12.28 39.14
N ARG A 444 9.60 -11.08 39.63
CA ARG A 444 10.08 -10.52 40.90
C ARG A 444 9.30 -11.06 42.11
N LEU A 445 8.21 -11.79 41.89
CA LEU A 445 7.39 -12.38 42.95
C LEU A 445 8.07 -13.61 43.55
N THR A 446 8.07 -13.72 44.89
CA THR A 446 8.53 -14.95 45.55
C THR A 446 7.48 -16.07 45.45
N ASP A 447 7.92 -17.33 45.45
CA ASP A 447 7.04 -18.51 45.36
C ASP A 447 5.92 -18.54 46.41
N LYS A 448 6.17 -17.96 47.59
CA LYS A 448 5.17 -17.85 48.67
C LYS A 448 4.12 -16.79 48.37
N GLN A 449 4.49 -15.67 47.76
CA GLN A 449 3.57 -14.61 47.33
C GLN A 449 2.70 -15.10 46.16
N ALA A 450 3.33 -15.70 45.15
CA ALA A 450 2.62 -16.24 43.98
C ALA A 450 1.54 -17.27 44.35
N LYS A 451 1.80 -18.14 45.35
CA LYS A 451 0.84 -19.15 45.83
C LYS A 451 -0.26 -18.59 46.73
N LYS A 452 0.03 -17.56 47.52
CA LYS A 452 -0.92 -16.99 48.49
C LYS A 452 -1.94 -16.07 47.84
N ASP A 453 -1.52 -15.32 46.82
CA ASP A 453 -2.36 -14.31 46.17
C ASP A 453 -3.31 -14.94 45.13
N ALA A 454 -3.02 -16.15 44.61
CA ALA A 454 -3.71 -16.81 43.51
C ALA A 454 -5.25 -16.93 43.59
N ARG A 455 -5.88 -16.83 44.76
CA ARG A 455 -7.34 -16.96 44.90
C ARG A 455 -8.12 -15.67 44.72
N ASN A 456 -7.48 -14.49 44.84
CA ASN A 456 -8.12 -13.16 44.73
C ASN A 456 -7.10 -12.09 44.22
N VAL A 457 -6.27 -12.42 43.22
CA VAL A 457 -5.32 -11.45 42.64
C VAL A 457 -6.08 -10.41 41.82
N ASN A 458 -5.97 -9.13 42.17
CA ASN A 458 -6.23 -8.05 41.22
C ASN A 458 -4.94 -7.81 40.41
N LEU A 459 -4.93 -8.26 39.15
CA LEU A 459 -3.75 -8.19 38.29
C LEU A 459 -3.26 -6.76 38.05
N PHE A 460 -4.17 -5.79 38.11
CA PHE A 460 -3.88 -4.38 37.88
C PHE A 460 -3.43 -3.65 39.15
N SER A 461 -3.59 -4.26 40.33
CA SER A 461 -3.21 -3.68 41.63
C SER A 461 -2.96 -4.81 42.64
N CYS A 462 -1.72 -5.29 42.71
CA CYS A 462 -1.32 -6.45 43.48
C CYS A 462 -0.32 -6.09 44.59
N GLY A 463 -0.46 -6.75 45.75
CA GLY A 463 0.46 -6.60 46.88
C GLY A 463 0.19 -5.38 47.76
N ARG A 464 1.15 -5.05 48.63
CA ARG A 464 1.06 -3.87 49.53
C ARG A 464 1.39 -2.56 48.82
N ASP A 465 2.18 -2.66 47.75
CA ASP A 465 2.63 -1.51 46.97
C ASP A 465 1.67 -1.19 45.81
N ASN A 466 0.52 -1.88 45.73
CA ASN A 466 -0.47 -1.74 44.67
C ASN A 466 0.17 -1.76 43.26
N SER A 467 1.15 -2.63 43.04
CA SER A 467 1.87 -2.69 41.77
C SER A 467 1.06 -3.41 40.70
N CYS A 468 1.07 -2.90 39.47
CA CYS A 468 0.49 -3.57 38.31
C CYS A 468 1.37 -4.76 37.90
N LEU A 469 0.78 -5.95 37.73
CA LEU A 469 1.51 -7.15 37.30
C LEU A 469 1.72 -7.22 35.77
N ILE A 470 1.30 -6.18 35.04
CA ILE A 470 1.49 -6.06 33.59
C ILE A 470 2.55 -4.99 33.33
N GLY A 471 3.74 -5.43 32.89
CA GLY A 471 4.89 -4.56 32.64
C GLY A 471 4.99 -4.11 31.18
N SER A 472 4.66 -4.99 30.24
CA SER A 472 4.66 -4.66 28.81
C SER A 472 3.46 -5.26 28.06
N ILE A 473 2.99 -4.55 27.03
CA ILE A 473 2.04 -5.06 26.05
C ILE A 473 2.56 -4.76 24.65
N ASP A 474 2.64 -5.80 23.83
CA ASP A 474 2.92 -5.70 22.41
C ASP A 474 1.66 -6.05 21.61
N LEU A 475 1.29 -5.21 20.66
CA LEU A 475 0.21 -5.47 19.73
C LEU A 475 0.80 -5.77 18.36
N VAL A 476 0.34 -6.84 17.72
CA VAL A 476 0.55 -7.08 16.28
C VAL A 476 -0.82 -7.20 15.65
N TYR A 477 -1.11 -6.43 14.61
CA TYR A 477 -2.39 -6.51 13.93
C TYR A 477 -2.25 -6.36 12.43
N ARG A 478 -3.22 -6.92 11.71
CA ARG A 478 -3.37 -6.78 10.26
C ARG A 478 -4.67 -6.05 9.95
N ASN A 479 -4.62 -5.04 9.09
CA ASN A 479 -5.80 -4.29 8.67
C ASN A 479 -6.41 -4.78 7.34
N SER A 480 -7.54 -4.20 6.94
CA SER A 480 -8.25 -4.48 5.68
C SER A 480 -7.40 -4.19 4.43
N TRP A 481 -6.39 -3.33 4.53
CA TRP A 481 -5.43 -3.05 3.47
C TRP A 481 -4.23 -4.02 3.46
N HIS A 482 -4.26 -5.04 4.33
CA HIS A 482 -3.18 -6.02 4.55
C HIS A 482 -1.86 -5.46 5.08
N GLU A 483 -1.86 -4.24 5.61
CA GLU A 483 -0.69 -3.77 6.36
C GLU A 483 -0.61 -4.55 7.67
N VAL A 484 0.64 -4.85 8.06
CA VAL A 484 0.94 -5.39 9.37
C VAL A 484 1.55 -4.28 10.22
N ARG A 485 0.98 -4.07 11.39
CA ARG A 485 1.37 -3.03 12.34
C ARG A 485 1.73 -3.66 13.68
N THR A 486 2.70 -3.06 14.35
CA THR A 486 3.25 -3.47 15.63
C THR A 486 3.33 -2.26 16.55
N LEU A 487 2.84 -2.39 17.77
CA LEU A 487 2.87 -1.34 18.79
C LEU A 487 3.43 -1.93 20.07
N HIS A 488 4.27 -1.17 20.77
CA HIS A 488 4.88 -1.60 22.03
C HIS A 488 4.57 -0.58 23.11
N PHE A 489 4.04 -1.05 24.23
CA PHE A 489 3.69 -0.25 25.40
C PHE A 489 4.38 -0.81 26.63
N ARG A 490 4.94 0.06 27.46
CA ARG A 490 5.66 -0.31 28.68
C ARG A 490 5.23 0.57 29.86
N GLY A 491 5.21 -0.01 31.05
CA GLY A 491 4.89 0.67 32.30
C GLY A 491 3.51 0.31 32.85
N GLU A 492 3.16 0.91 33.98
CA GLU A 492 1.95 0.57 34.74
C GLU A 492 0.66 0.80 33.95
N THR A 493 0.61 1.86 33.12
CA THR A 493 -0.55 2.21 32.28
C THR A 493 -0.58 1.51 30.93
N SER A 494 0.36 0.60 30.66
CA SER A 494 0.53 -0.05 29.34
C SER A 494 -0.76 -0.66 28.78
N VAL A 495 -1.61 -1.25 29.63
CA VAL A 495 -2.92 -1.80 29.26
C VAL A 495 -3.86 -0.71 28.75
N LEU A 496 -3.92 0.43 29.45
CA LEU A 496 -4.80 1.53 29.10
C LEU A 496 -4.35 2.18 27.80
N ASP A 497 -3.06 2.37 27.64
CA ASP A 497 -2.46 2.95 26.43
C ASP A 497 -2.66 2.03 25.22
N ALA A 498 -2.48 0.72 25.41
CA ALA A 498 -2.74 -0.28 24.37
C ALA A 498 -4.22 -0.31 23.96
N LEU A 499 -5.15 -0.34 24.92
CA LEU A 499 -6.59 -0.32 24.67
C LEU A 499 -7.02 0.96 23.97
N LYS A 500 -6.59 2.13 24.47
CA LYS A 500 -6.87 3.43 23.86
C LYS A 500 -6.45 3.44 22.38
N THR A 501 -5.22 3.01 22.12
CA THR A 501 -4.64 3.06 20.78
C THR A 501 -5.37 2.11 19.82
N ILE A 502 -5.62 0.85 20.21
CA ILE A 502 -6.27 -0.10 19.30
C ILE A 502 -7.75 0.22 19.07
N LEU A 503 -8.47 0.69 20.10
CA LEU A 503 -9.88 1.06 19.99
C LEU A 503 -10.07 2.39 19.27
N GLY A 504 -9.07 3.28 19.28
CA GLY A 504 -9.03 4.48 18.44
C GLY A 504 -8.93 4.17 16.94
N LYS A 505 -8.36 3.00 16.60
CA LYS A 505 -8.22 2.50 15.22
C LYS A 505 -9.45 1.74 14.71
N MET A 506 -10.49 1.62 15.52
CA MET A 506 -11.78 1.05 15.14
C MET A 506 -12.81 2.18 15.12
N HIS A 507 -13.65 2.28 14.09
CA HIS A 507 -14.75 3.26 14.02
C HIS A 507 -16.10 2.64 14.43
N GLN A 508 -17.13 3.49 14.59
CA GLN A 508 -18.49 2.98 14.80
C GLN A 508 -18.96 2.31 13.50
N ASP A 509 -19.70 1.20 13.62
CA ASP A 509 -20.19 0.41 12.47
C ASP A 509 -19.12 -0.37 11.68
N ALA A 510 -17.84 -0.33 12.10
CA ALA A 510 -16.80 -1.20 11.54
C ALA A 510 -17.10 -2.68 11.79
N MET A 511 -16.61 -3.55 10.91
CA MET A 511 -16.72 -4.98 11.14
C MET A 511 -15.85 -5.39 12.33
N ALA A 512 -16.37 -6.28 13.18
CA ALA A 512 -15.56 -6.86 14.24
C ALA A 512 -14.38 -7.62 13.64
N PRO A 513 -13.18 -7.59 14.26
CA PRO A 513 -12.03 -8.32 13.75
C PRO A 513 -12.35 -9.81 13.60
N GLU A 514 -11.88 -10.42 12.50
CA GLU A 514 -12.06 -11.85 12.21
C GLU A 514 -11.43 -12.72 13.31
N SER A 515 -10.34 -12.24 13.91
CA SER A 515 -9.59 -12.93 14.96
C SER A 515 -9.02 -11.93 15.96
N VAL A 516 -9.19 -12.22 17.25
CA VAL A 516 -8.58 -11.49 18.36
C VAL A 516 -7.97 -12.52 19.30
N ASP A 517 -6.64 -12.58 19.34
CA ASP A 517 -5.90 -13.51 20.18
C ASP A 517 -5.10 -12.76 21.25
N VAL A 518 -5.12 -13.27 22.48
CA VAL A 518 -4.35 -12.72 23.60
C VAL A 518 -3.42 -13.81 24.14
N PHE A 519 -2.14 -13.48 24.21
CA PHE A 519 -1.07 -14.34 24.69
C PHE A 519 -0.40 -13.69 25.90
N CYS A 520 0.04 -14.50 26.86
CA CYS A 520 0.72 -14.02 28.06
C CYS A 520 2.03 -14.80 28.24
N TYR A 521 3.14 -14.10 28.46
CA TYR A 521 4.49 -14.65 28.65
C TYR A 521 4.99 -14.51 30.09
N SER A 522 4.06 -14.17 31.00
CA SER A 522 4.38 -14.06 32.42
C SER A 522 4.76 -15.41 33.02
N LYS A 523 5.77 -15.42 33.89
CA LYS A 523 6.20 -16.59 34.66
C LYS A 523 5.10 -17.07 35.62
N ASN A 524 4.39 -16.14 36.26
CA ASN A 524 3.28 -16.45 37.16
C ASN A 524 1.94 -15.91 36.64
N PHE A 525 0.82 -16.47 37.08
CA PHE A 525 -0.55 -16.06 36.76
C PHE A 525 -0.93 -16.02 35.26
N ARG A 526 -0.15 -16.69 34.42
CA ARG A 526 -0.29 -16.70 32.95
C ARG A 526 -1.73 -16.87 32.45
N GLY A 527 -2.42 -17.93 32.90
CA GLY A 527 -3.78 -18.25 32.44
C GLY A 527 -4.82 -17.24 32.92
N LEU A 528 -4.69 -16.76 34.16
CA LEU A 528 -5.57 -15.73 34.72
C LEU A 528 -5.42 -14.42 33.95
N MET A 529 -4.18 -13.96 33.78
CA MET A 529 -3.86 -12.71 33.08
C MET A 529 -4.34 -12.71 31.64
N ARG A 530 -4.08 -13.78 30.90
CA ARG A 530 -4.58 -13.96 29.53
C ARG A 530 -6.10 -13.83 29.46
N ASN A 531 -6.82 -14.57 30.31
CA ASN A 531 -8.29 -14.61 30.26
C ASN A 531 -8.91 -13.28 30.69
N THR A 532 -8.39 -12.63 31.73
CA THR A 532 -8.89 -11.33 32.19
C THR A 532 -8.68 -10.24 31.14
N ILE A 533 -7.50 -10.18 30.52
CA ILE A 533 -7.23 -9.19 29.47
C ILE A 533 -8.03 -9.48 28.20
N TYR A 534 -8.20 -10.75 27.83
CA TYR A 534 -9.07 -11.13 26.72
C TYR A 534 -10.52 -10.68 26.93
N GLN A 535 -11.09 -10.95 28.11
CA GLN A 535 -12.45 -10.51 28.43
C GLN A 535 -12.58 -8.99 28.40
N LEU A 536 -11.62 -8.27 28.99
CA LEU A 536 -11.58 -6.82 28.97
C LEU A 536 -11.52 -6.26 27.54
N LEU A 537 -10.63 -6.80 26.71
CA LEU A 537 -10.47 -6.38 25.32
C LEU A 537 -11.75 -6.65 24.51
N ALA A 538 -12.35 -7.84 24.64
CA ALA A 538 -13.58 -8.20 23.96
C ALA A 538 -14.75 -7.27 24.35
N GLU A 539 -14.92 -7.00 25.64
CA GLU A 539 -15.92 -6.05 26.13
C GLU A 539 -15.69 -4.64 25.58
N CYS A 540 -14.44 -4.17 25.57
CA CYS A 540 -14.08 -2.85 25.04
C CYS A 540 -14.34 -2.74 23.52
N ILE A 541 -14.00 -3.76 22.74
CA ILE A 541 -14.29 -3.81 21.30
C ILE A 541 -15.80 -3.78 21.08
N GLU A 542 -16.57 -4.59 21.80
CA GLU A 542 -18.03 -4.60 21.70
C GLU A 542 -18.65 -3.24 22.04
N MET A 543 -18.16 -2.58 23.09
CA MET A 543 -18.61 -1.23 23.48
C MET A 543 -18.27 -0.17 22.43
N ARG A 544 -17.12 -0.32 21.73
CA ARG A 544 -16.64 0.60 20.70
C ARG A 544 -17.40 0.48 19.38
N LEU A 545 -17.72 -0.74 18.96
CA LEU A 545 -18.36 -1.01 17.67
C LEU A 545 -19.87 -0.77 17.67
N LYS A 546 -20.54 -0.96 18.82
CA LYS A 546 -22.00 -0.74 18.92
C LYS A 546 -22.36 0.74 18.76
N PRO A 547 -23.34 1.11 17.91
CA PRO A 547 -23.78 2.49 17.77
C PRO A 547 -24.27 3.07 19.11
N VAL A 548 -24.01 4.35 19.32
CA VAL A 548 -24.41 5.07 20.55
C VAL A 548 -25.90 5.41 20.46
N GLU A 549 -26.75 4.69 21.19
CA GLU A 549 -28.18 5.03 21.35
C GLU A 549 -28.29 6.46 21.92
N GLN A 550 -29.08 7.33 21.27
CA GLN A 550 -29.25 8.75 21.64
C GLN A 550 -29.73 8.96 23.09
N GLU A 551 -30.38 7.97 23.71
CA GLU A 551 -31.00 8.09 25.04
C GLU A 551 -30.15 7.54 26.20
N LYS A 552 -28.99 6.91 25.95
CA LYS A 552 -28.15 6.34 27.03
C LYS A 552 -26.79 7.02 27.14
N ARG A 553 -26.47 7.37 28.39
CA ARG A 553 -25.22 7.90 28.97
C ARG A 553 -23.95 7.57 28.17
N ARG A 554 -22.97 8.49 28.17
CA ARG A 554 -21.58 8.25 27.72
C ARG A 554 -21.12 6.87 28.20
N ARG A 555 -20.83 5.95 27.28
CA ARG A 555 -20.35 4.61 27.62
C ARG A 555 -18.93 4.76 28.13
N PHE A 556 -18.66 4.22 29.31
CA PHE A 556 -17.33 4.21 29.86
C PHE A 556 -17.06 2.90 30.60
N LYS A 557 -15.79 2.52 30.66
CA LYS A 557 -15.29 1.39 31.44
C LYS A 557 -14.29 1.89 32.46
N ALA A 558 -14.58 1.69 33.74
CA ALA A 558 -13.63 1.99 34.81
C ALA A 558 -12.66 0.81 35.01
N ILE A 559 -11.37 1.11 35.10
CA ILE A 559 -10.29 0.16 35.34
C ILE A 559 -9.39 0.72 36.45
N GLY A 560 -9.23 -0.02 37.53
CA GLY A 560 -8.25 0.34 38.57
C GLY A 560 -6.88 -0.17 38.18
N VAL A 561 -5.90 0.74 38.06
CA VAL A 561 -4.50 0.41 37.78
C VAL A 561 -3.63 1.05 38.86
N GLY A 562 -2.98 0.19 39.63
CA GLY A 562 -2.29 0.51 40.86
C GLY A 562 -3.20 1.19 41.90
N GLU A 563 -2.82 2.39 42.34
CA GLU A 563 -3.61 3.18 43.31
C GLU A 563 -4.66 4.07 42.63
N LYS A 564 -4.62 4.19 41.30
CA LYS A 564 -5.47 5.11 40.55
C LYS A 564 -6.56 4.35 39.81
N MET A 565 -7.76 4.92 39.80
CA MET A 565 -8.85 4.49 38.93
C MET A 565 -8.79 5.28 37.63
N TYR A 566 -8.97 4.62 36.49
CA TYR A 566 -9.03 5.23 35.17
C TYR A 566 -10.37 4.93 34.52
N GLY A 567 -10.92 5.89 33.78
CA GLY A 567 -12.08 5.70 32.92
C GLY A 567 -11.64 5.69 31.45
N LEU A 568 -11.97 4.60 30.73
CA LEU A 568 -11.99 4.62 29.26
C LEU A 568 -13.35 5.12 28.81
N PHE A 569 -13.39 6.25 28.14
CA PHE A 569 -14.60 6.84 27.59
C PHE A 569 -14.69 6.53 26.10
N PHE A 570 -15.80 5.88 25.71
CA PHE A 570 -16.09 5.55 24.32
C PHE A 570 -16.86 6.71 23.70
N GLU A 571 -16.12 7.60 23.06
CA GLU A 571 -16.66 8.77 22.39
C GLU A 571 -17.02 8.43 20.94
N ARG A 572 -17.67 9.35 20.23
CA ARG A 572 -18.06 9.10 18.83
C ARG A 572 -16.85 8.90 17.91
N ARG A 573 -15.78 9.67 18.13
CA ARG A 573 -14.60 9.76 17.24
C ARG A 573 -13.34 9.06 17.75
N GLY A 574 -13.43 8.37 18.89
CA GLY A 574 -12.28 7.69 19.48
C GLY A 574 -12.50 7.27 20.92
N VAL A 575 -11.41 6.86 21.56
CA VAL A 575 -11.39 6.47 22.97
C VAL A 575 -10.46 7.40 23.73
N SER A 576 -10.96 7.99 24.82
CA SER A 576 -10.17 8.81 25.72
C SER A 576 -9.96 8.09 27.06
N VAL A 577 -8.79 8.30 27.67
CA VAL A 577 -8.44 7.73 28.98
C VAL A 577 -8.27 8.91 29.93
N GLN A 578 -8.97 8.87 31.07
CA GLN A 578 -8.85 9.91 32.10
C GLN A 578 -8.68 9.26 33.47
N ALA A 579 -7.78 9.81 34.29
CA ALA A 579 -7.64 9.41 35.69
C ALA A 579 -8.83 9.94 36.51
N LEU A 580 -9.42 9.06 37.30
CA LEU A 580 -10.58 9.33 38.15
C LEU A 580 -10.08 9.70 39.55
N GLU A 581 -9.43 10.86 39.68
CA GLU A 581 -8.83 11.31 40.94
C GLU A 581 -9.86 11.92 41.91
N ASN A 582 -11.02 12.37 41.41
CA ASN A 582 -12.04 13.02 42.22
C ASN A 582 -13.45 12.51 41.86
N SER A 583 -14.19 11.98 42.84
CA SER A 583 -15.54 11.41 42.61
C SER A 583 -16.53 12.46 42.09
N VAL A 584 -16.35 13.72 42.46
CA VAL A 584 -17.20 14.86 42.03
C VAL A 584 -16.96 15.22 40.56
N GLU A 585 -15.71 15.28 40.10
CA GLU A 585 -15.38 15.54 38.68
C GLU A 585 -15.79 14.37 37.78
N PHE A 586 -15.68 13.14 38.28
CA PHE A 586 -16.21 11.95 37.61
C PHE A 586 -17.73 11.98 37.44
N TYR A 587 -18.48 12.32 38.50
CA TYR A 587 -19.92 12.52 38.38
C TYR A 587 -20.25 13.70 37.46
N GLN A 588 -19.46 14.76 37.39
CA GLN A 588 -19.63 15.85 36.43
C GLN A 588 -19.31 15.45 34.97
N SER A 589 -18.38 14.53 34.73
CA SER A 589 -18.03 14.07 33.36
C SER A 589 -19.02 13.05 32.79
N ILE A 590 -19.76 12.34 33.67
CA ILE A 590 -20.79 11.34 33.32
C ILE A 590 -22.24 11.82 33.51
N SER A 591 -22.50 12.92 34.24
CA SER A 591 -23.85 13.48 34.47
C SER A 591 -24.14 14.69 33.58
N THR A 592 -25.36 14.73 33.04
CA THR A 592 -25.86 15.72 32.07
C THR A 592 -26.22 17.09 32.67
N ASN A 593 -25.82 17.43 33.89
CA ASN A 593 -26.14 18.72 34.52
C ASN A 593 -25.01 19.76 34.42
N LYS A 594 -24.46 19.99 33.22
CA LYS A 594 -24.05 21.36 32.88
C LYS A 594 -25.29 22.08 32.35
N LEU A 595 -26.04 22.64 33.31
CA LEU A 595 -26.84 23.84 33.06
C LEU A 595 -25.97 24.81 32.26
N THR A 596 -26.50 25.25 31.12
CA THR A 596 -26.32 26.60 30.57
C THR A 596 -25.54 27.54 31.48
N GLY A 597 -24.29 27.85 31.12
CA GLY A 597 -23.49 28.85 31.85
C GLY A 597 -21.99 28.55 31.84
N SER A 598 -21.32 28.86 30.74
CA SER A 598 -19.89 29.21 30.79
C SER A 598 -19.79 30.72 31.01
N PRO A 599 -19.14 31.23 32.07
CA PRO A 599 -18.65 32.60 32.09
C PRO A 599 -17.18 32.60 31.66
N LEU A 600 -16.97 33.07 30.43
CA LEU A 600 -15.91 33.98 29.95
C LEU A 600 -15.44 33.61 28.54
N ASP A 601 -16.24 34.07 27.58
CA ASP A 601 -15.87 34.74 26.33
C ASP A 601 -14.41 34.64 25.88
N LYS A 602 -14.21 33.86 24.82
CA LYS A 602 -13.83 34.46 23.55
C LYS A 602 -14.85 34.04 22.49
N LEU A 603 -15.85 34.89 22.27
CA LEU A 603 -16.48 35.00 20.96
C LEU A 603 -15.38 35.36 19.95
N ASP A 604 -15.24 34.57 18.89
CA ASP A 604 -15.70 35.01 17.57
C ASP A 604 -15.61 33.88 16.52
N ARG A 605 -16.74 33.69 15.82
CA ARG A 605 -16.97 33.06 14.49
C ARG A 605 -16.79 31.54 14.41
N GLU A 606 -17.77 30.72 13.99
CA GLU A 606 -18.98 30.90 13.17
C GLU A 606 -20.16 30.14 13.81
N ALA A 607 -21.38 30.44 13.37
CA ALA A 607 -22.65 30.01 13.95
C ALA A 607 -22.77 28.50 14.26
N ASP A 608 -23.58 28.20 15.28
CA ASP A 608 -24.08 26.87 15.65
C ASP A 608 -24.55 26.05 14.43
N PHE A 609 -23.68 25.21 13.89
CA PHE A 609 -24.03 24.19 12.91
C PHE A 609 -23.44 22.84 13.34
N SER A 610 -24.30 21.88 13.62
CA SER A 610 -23.92 20.53 14.06
C SER A 610 -23.49 19.67 12.87
N MET A 611 -22.27 19.15 12.90
CA MET A 611 -21.76 18.21 11.91
C MET A 611 -22.74 17.01 11.70
N PRO A 612 -22.96 16.56 10.44
CA PRO A 612 -23.68 15.32 10.16
C PRO A 612 -23.09 14.12 10.92
N SER A 613 -23.92 13.42 11.69
CA SER A 613 -23.47 12.27 12.51
C SER A 613 -22.93 11.10 11.69
N VAL A 614 -23.25 11.04 10.39
CA VAL A 614 -22.77 10.00 9.47
C VAL A 614 -21.24 10.05 9.26
N ILE A 615 -20.60 11.21 9.45
CA ILE A 615 -19.15 11.34 9.35
C ILE A 615 -18.45 10.54 10.46
N ASP A 616 -19.07 10.48 11.65
CA ASP A 616 -18.50 9.77 12.80
C ASP A 616 -18.36 8.25 12.55
N SER A 617 -19.21 7.68 11.69
CA SER A 617 -19.14 6.26 11.27
C SER A 617 -18.00 5.97 10.29
N PHE A 618 -17.33 6.99 9.74
CA PHE A 618 -16.23 6.83 8.76
C PHE A 618 -14.89 7.43 9.22
N ALA A 619 -14.88 8.17 10.34
CA ALA A 619 -13.70 8.80 10.90
C ALA A 619 -12.64 7.77 11.33
N SER A 620 -11.42 7.88 10.80
CA SER A 620 -10.32 6.95 11.07
C SER A 620 -9.02 7.69 11.39
N GLU A 621 -8.52 7.51 12.61
CA GLU A 621 -7.28 8.16 13.07
C GLU A 621 -6.05 7.65 12.30
N GLY A 622 -5.28 8.57 11.73
CA GLY A 622 -4.09 8.33 10.92
C GLY A 622 -4.25 8.68 9.44
N LEU A 623 -5.43 9.13 9.04
CA LEU A 623 -5.78 9.49 7.65
C LEU A 623 -6.32 10.92 7.60
N ILE A 624 -6.14 11.58 6.47
CA ILE A 624 -6.74 12.89 6.19
C ILE A 624 -7.99 12.66 5.34
N GLN A 625 -9.16 13.05 5.83
CA GLN A 625 -10.46 12.73 5.21
C GLN A 625 -11.30 13.99 4.97
N PHE A 626 -11.81 14.14 3.75
CA PHE A 626 -12.67 15.23 3.30
C PHE A 626 -14.06 14.67 2.97
N PHE A 627 -15.11 15.30 3.49
CA PHE A 627 -16.50 14.93 3.26
C PHE A 627 -17.25 16.11 2.63
N PHE A 628 -17.84 15.90 1.46
CA PHE A 628 -18.64 16.88 0.75
C PHE A 628 -20.14 16.64 0.99
N GLU A 629 -20.87 17.67 1.38
CA GLU A 629 -22.33 17.64 1.59
C GLU A 629 -23.01 18.66 0.67
N ASP A 630 -23.94 18.22 -0.17
CA ASP A 630 -24.67 19.10 -1.08
C ASP A 630 -25.78 19.89 -0.36
N THR A 631 -25.82 21.19 -0.63
CA THR A 631 -26.82 22.12 -0.09
C THR A 631 -27.58 22.80 -1.23
N THR A 632 -28.64 23.55 -0.93
CA THR A 632 -29.44 24.25 -1.95
C THR A 632 -28.66 25.33 -2.70
N ASP A 633 -27.64 25.93 -2.06
CA ASP A 633 -26.89 27.07 -2.58
C ASP A 633 -25.40 26.76 -2.83
N GLY A 634 -25.00 25.49 -2.92
CA GLY A 634 -23.60 25.07 -3.06
C GLY A 634 -23.32 23.77 -2.31
N PHE A 635 -22.15 23.64 -1.67
CA PHE A 635 -21.84 22.50 -0.79
C PHE A 635 -21.02 22.90 0.45
N ASN A 636 -21.04 22.05 1.46
CA ASN A 636 -20.17 22.11 2.64
C ASN A 636 -19.03 21.10 2.52
N ILE A 637 -17.91 21.39 3.17
CA ILE A 637 -16.72 20.52 3.28
C ILE A 637 -16.44 20.31 4.76
N TYR A 638 -16.35 19.05 5.18
CA TYR A 638 -15.88 18.67 6.51
C TYR A 638 -14.53 17.96 6.36
N VAL A 639 -13.51 18.43 7.08
CA VAL A 639 -12.14 17.90 7.04
C VAL A 639 -11.81 17.27 8.38
N LEU A 640 -11.35 16.03 8.36
CA LEU A 640 -10.74 15.34 9.49
C LEU A 640 -9.24 15.24 9.26
N ASP A 641 -8.44 15.74 10.21
CA ASP A 641 -6.99 15.56 10.21
C ASP A 641 -6.59 14.16 10.70
N GLU A 642 -5.29 13.86 10.70
CA GLU A 642 -4.75 12.55 11.13
C GLU A 642 -5.11 12.19 12.58
N ASN A 643 -5.49 13.16 13.40
CA ASN A 643 -5.90 12.97 14.80
C ASN A 643 -7.42 13.06 14.98
N ASN A 644 -8.20 13.01 13.89
CA ASN A 644 -9.65 13.24 13.84
C ASN A 644 -10.09 14.61 14.38
N LYS A 645 -9.22 15.63 14.36
CA LYS A 645 -9.62 17.02 14.59
C LYS A 645 -10.36 17.53 13.37
N VAL A 646 -11.31 18.42 13.63
CA VAL A 646 -12.31 18.79 12.63
C VAL A 646 -12.17 20.23 12.24
N GLU A 647 -12.22 20.46 10.94
CA GLU A 647 -12.47 21.76 10.33
C GLU A 647 -13.69 21.65 9.42
N ALA A 648 -14.54 22.67 9.42
CA ALA A 648 -15.73 22.72 8.57
C ALA A 648 -15.71 24.02 7.76
N TYR A 649 -15.98 23.90 6.46
CA TYR A 649 -16.03 25.00 5.52
C TYR A 649 -17.40 24.98 4.83
N HIS A 650 -18.15 26.06 4.92
CA HIS A 650 -19.54 26.12 4.47
C HIS A 650 -19.73 27.00 3.23
N ARG A 651 -20.80 26.72 2.47
CA ARG A 651 -21.27 27.54 1.33
C ARG A 651 -20.18 27.83 0.29
N TYR A 652 -19.52 26.77 -0.18
CA TYR A 652 -18.63 26.87 -1.33
C TYR A 652 -19.45 26.86 -2.63
N ASN A 653 -19.21 27.84 -3.49
CA ASN A 653 -19.89 27.99 -4.80
C ASN A 653 -19.00 27.60 -5.99
N ASN A 654 -17.78 27.12 -5.75
CA ASN A 654 -16.88 26.64 -6.79
C ASN A 654 -17.24 25.22 -7.24
N ASP A 655 -16.60 24.67 -8.25
CA ASP A 655 -16.76 23.24 -8.58
C ASP A 655 -16.03 22.40 -7.50
N LYS A 656 -16.67 21.31 -7.02
CA LYS A 656 -16.05 20.34 -6.10
C LYS A 656 -14.77 19.76 -6.70
N ASN A 657 -14.76 19.49 -8.01
CA ASN A 657 -13.58 18.97 -8.70
C ASN A 657 -12.41 19.97 -8.66
N HIS A 658 -12.71 21.27 -8.71
CA HIS A 658 -11.70 22.32 -8.58
C HIS A 658 -11.06 22.33 -7.19
N VAL A 659 -11.88 22.24 -6.13
CA VAL A 659 -11.38 22.18 -4.74
C VAL A 659 -10.51 20.93 -4.52
N ILE A 660 -10.97 19.78 -5.01
CA ILE A 660 -10.20 18.53 -4.93
C ILE A 660 -8.86 18.65 -5.67
N ALA A 661 -8.85 19.26 -6.86
CA ALA A 661 -7.62 19.50 -7.61
C ALA A 661 -6.66 20.41 -6.85
N GLU A 662 -7.14 21.49 -6.22
CA GLU A 662 -6.32 22.39 -5.38
C GLU A 662 -5.72 21.67 -4.16
N VAL A 663 -6.52 20.87 -3.46
CA VAL A 663 -6.06 20.11 -2.30
C VAL A 663 -5.03 19.05 -2.72
N ASN A 664 -5.29 18.29 -3.78
CA ASN A 664 -4.31 17.34 -4.32
C ASN A 664 -3.02 18.04 -4.77
N ASN A 665 -3.12 19.24 -5.35
CA ASN A 665 -1.96 20.04 -5.70
C ASN A 665 -1.16 20.44 -4.45
N PHE A 666 -1.81 20.85 -3.35
CA PHE A 666 -1.14 21.16 -2.09
C PHE A 666 -0.37 19.97 -1.52
N TYR A 667 -1.02 18.82 -1.36
CA TYR A 667 -0.40 17.62 -0.75
C TYR A 667 0.67 16.99 -1.65
N THR A 668 0.53 17.10 -2.96
CA THR A 668 1.61 16.70 -3.86
C THR A 668 2.75 17.71 -3.85
N ASN A 669 2.51 19.01 -3.59
CA ASN A 669 3.54 20.06 -3.63
C ASN A 669 4.58 19.92 -2.50
N ASP A 670 4.18 19.47 -1.31
CA ASP A 670 5.10 19.20 -0.20
C ASP A 670 6.07 18.05 -0.48
N MET A 671 5.70 17.12 -1.36
CA MET A 671 6.57 16.01 -1.82
C MET A 671 7.85 16.48 -2.55
N GLY A 672 7.93 17.76 -2.92
CA GLY A 672 9.10 18.36 -3.55
C GLY A 672 9.91 19.30 -2.66
N ARG A 673 9.46 19.59 -1.43
CA ARG A 673 10.08 20.59 -0.54
C ARG A 673 10.78 20.00 0.68
N GLU A 674 10.44 18.80 1.11
CA GLU A 674 11.20 18.13 2.17
C GLU A 674 12.50 17.55 1.61
N SER A 675 13.60 18.13 2.06
CA SER A 675 14.92 17.50 2.04
C SER A 675 14.96 16.36 3.07
N ASP A 676 14.37 15.22 2.73
CA ASP A 676 14.73 13.88 3.23
C ASP A 676 13.96 12.80 2.45
N ASP A 677 14.56 11.62 2.29
CA ASP A 677 14.30 10.57 1.30
C ASP A 677 12.88 9.95 1.20
N LYS A 678 11.84 10.47 1.86
CA LYS A 678 10.54 9.78 1.98
C LYS A 678 9.43 10.46 1.20
N ALA A 679 8.89 9.74 0.22
CA ALA A 679 7.63 10.11 -0.42
C ALA A 679 6.48 9.85 0.57
N ASN A 680 5.76 10.89 0.98
CA ASN A 680 4.54 10.78 1.77
C ASN A 680 3.36 10.33 0.89
N PHE A 681 2.91 9.10 1.05
CA PHE A 681 1.75 8.56 0.35
C PHE A 681 0.43 8.74 1.10
N ASN A 682 0.41 9.45 2.24
CA ASN A 682 -0.83 9.76 2.98
C ASN A 682 -1.63 10.86 2.27
N LEU A 683 -2.07 10.58 1.04
CA LEU A 683 -2.86 11.53 0.26
C LEU A 683 -4.28 11.68 0.83
N PRO A 684 -4.87 12.89 0.75
CA PRO A 684 -6.23 13.15 1.19
C PRO A 684 -7.26 12.20 0.59
N GLN A 685 -8.27 11.87 1.39
CA GLN A 685 -9.36 10.99 1.00
C GLN A 685 -10.65 11.79 0.82
N TYR A 686 -11.40 11.53 -0.24
CA TYR A 686 -12.58 12.31 -0.59
C TYR A 686 -13.87 11.47 -0.59
N TYR A 687 -14.87 11.95 0.12
CA TYR A 687 -16.15 11.28 0.34
C TYR A 687 -17.32 12.25 0.08
N GLN A 688 -18.48 11.72 -0.29
CA GLN A 688 -19.73 12.46 -0.47
C GLN A 688 -20.79 11.95 0.50
N ILE A 689 -21.49 12.86 1.15
CA ILE A 689 -22.64 12.59 2.01
C ILE A 689 -23.89 12.60 1.15
N ILE A 690 -24.65 11.50 1.17
CA ILE A 690 -25.91 11.37 0.45
C ILE A 690 -27.04 11.35 1.46
N HIS A 691 -27.95 12.32 1.33
CA HIS A 691 -29.24 12.33 2.01
C HIS A 691 -30.30 11.71 1.11
N GLN A 692 -31.05 10.72 1.62
CA GLN A 692 -32.23 10.17 0.98
C GLN A 692 -33.49 10.53 1.78
N LYS A 693 -34.59 10.85 1.08
CA LYS A 693 -35.86 11.18 1.74
C LYS A 693 -36.40 9.96 2.50
N GLY A 694 -36.42 10.05 3.83
CA GLY A 694 -37.01 9.04 4.72
C GLY A 694 -36.09 7.87 5.11
N GLN A 695 -34.80 7.96 4.82
CA GLN A 695 -33.77 7.02 5.30
C GLN A 695 -32.60 7.78 5.95
N ASP A 696 -31.78 7.07 6.72
CA ASP A 696 -30.56 7.62 7.29
C ASP A 696 -29.59 8.03 6.19
N SER A 697 -28.85 9.12 6.42
CA SER A 697 -27.82 9.59 5.49
C SER A 697 -26.65 8.62 5.49
N PHE A 698 -26.01 8.41 4.34
CA PHE A 698 -24.85 7.53 4.22
C PHE A 698 -23.73 8.21 3.42
N VAL A 699 -22.51 7.70 3.59
CA VAL A 699 -21.30 8.24 2.94
C VAL A 699 -20.86 7.29 1.82
N VAL A 700 -20.50 7.86 0.68
CA VAL A 700 -19.88 7.14 -0.45
C VAL A 700 -18.56 7.79 -0.86
N PRO A 701 -17.63 7.07 -1.49
CA PRO A 701 -16.47 7.69 -2.14
C PRO A 701 -16.91 8.74 -3.18
N TYR A 702 -16.26 9.90 -3.22
CA TYR A 702 -16.60 10.95 -4.18
C TYR A 702 -16.30 10.53 -5.63
N ARG A 703 -17.22 10.80 -6.57
CA ARG A 703 -17.06 10.58 -8.01
C ARG A 703 -17.45 11.84 -8.79
N SER A 704 -16.65 12.19 -9.80
CA SER A 704 -16.95 13.29 -10.74
C SER A 704 -18.25 13.04 -11.52
N ASP A 705 -18.53 11.78 -11.82
CA ASP A 705 -19.61 11.35 -12.73
C ASP A 705 -20.81 10.75 -11.98
N SER A 706 -20.94 11.05 -10.68
CA SER A 706 -21.99 10.47 -9.82
C SER A 706 -23.41 10.80 -10.30
N GLU A 707 -24.09 9.83 -10.92
CA GLU A 707 -25.55 9.85 -11.19
C GLU A 707 -26.40 9.81 -9.89
N LEU A 708 -25.78 9.58 -8.72
CA LEU A 708 -26.44 9.63 -7.43
C LEU A 708 -26.63 11.09 -6.99
N HIS A 709 -27.76 11.68 -7.37
CA HIS A 709 -28.17 12.99 -6.89
C HIS A 709 -28.62 12.91 -5.42
N SER A 710 -27.85 13.52 -4.51
CA SER A 710 -28.31 13.75 -3.13
C SER A 710 -29.47 14.75 -3.12
N THR A 711 -30.50 14.53 -2.33
CA THR A 711 -31.45 15.61 -2.04
C THR A 711 -30.74 16.67 -1.19
N PRO A 712 -30.80 17.97 -1.54
CA PRO A 712 -30.12 19.01 -0.78
C PRO A 712 -30.57 18.98 0.67
N SER A 713 -29.61 19.03 1.60
CA SER A 713 -29.91 19.11 3.03
C SER A 713 -30.66 20.42 3.30
N ALA A 714 -31.78 20.35 4.02
CA ALA A 714 -32.56 21.54 4.35
C ALA A 714 -31.72 22.44 5.27
N VAL A 715 -31.61 23.73 4.94
CA VAL A 715 -30.88 24.73 5.73
C VAL A 715 -31.41 24.71 7.17
N ILE A 716 -30.60 24.24 8.12
CA ILE A 716 -30.88 24.41 9.55
C ILE A 716 -30.42 25.82 9.94
N GLY A 717 -31.30 26.81 9.83
CA GLY A 717 -31.01 28.17 10.30
C GLY A 717 -31.57 29.25 9.39
N ALA A 718 -32.84 29.57 9.60
CA ALA A 718 -33.37 30.91 9.40
C ALA A 718 -33.42 31.61 10.77
#